data_AF-A0A9D7KH57-F1
#
_entry.id   AF-A0A9D7KH57-F1
#
_cell.length_a   1.000
_cell.length_b   1.000
_cell.length_c   1.000
_cell.angle_alpha   90.00
_cell.angle_beta   90.00
_cell.angle_gamma   90.00
#
_symmetry.space_group_name_H-M   'P 1'
#
loop_
_entity.id
_entity.type
_entity.pdbx_description
1 polymer ?
#
loop_
_entity_poly.entity_id
_entity_poly.type
_entity_poly.pdbx_seq_one_letter_code
_entity_poly.pdbx_strand_id
1 'polypeptide(L)'
;MDKDPVTGEIWGFEPLPGYNNPSSKKPSINTDPLTWPANWPAALDLTPEWDKNWYGYFGRGVLNSEFETFFVMDDSKDKEYVRNPFFFYPIAADTNRGGLGLRVEVRGFQWSHVLAEDIIFWHYDIVNISDFAYPKTVFGFYTDCGVGGTDDSEDDNASFDLIADLAYCYDDNGLGLPENWKTGYYGYAYLESPGNGIDAIDNDQDGMIDEKRDDGIDNDGDWLPYLDINGNGKWDADQNEPLNNDVGKDGVGPFDRQYTGPDEGEGDGVATDGEPNFDKTDKDESDQIGLTALSIYRLGQGGTGGGWAKDDEPMWNRMVAGSFDTSLQRANISMVFASGPFPLQQGTRERFSMSLLFGEDLNDILFNKETVQQIYNANYNFSKPPIKPELTAVPGDGKVFLYWDNIAEESRDPFLGFENNDPTQGYKKDFEGYMIYRSTEPEFNDIKLITDSKGSTKYWKPLVQYDLKDSIMGPDPIGINGAHFWRGSETGLRYSYVDTDVNNGVKYYYACVSYDQGDPKFGTAGLQPSECTKIITEDFAGNIQFVDINCAVVVPNAPAAGYVPPNIVGDTKTVTTGIGSGALQMTILDPAAIQSGAAYQVEFTSNTAYPLYKTLSYKIIKTLNGVTDTIKTIDSSYFGSERVSPPFDGMAISVLNDTAVAINDSLTGWLIRNNNLTVFASKDATPVRGIAWPADYEITFSDTPQDTCFIQSPPIYTKFPVNFKVWNKTEQKYSKVAVKDNDGSGNLSIGDQIQILEFQGSVAQTNVRFAWNLSYDVPFDPNATLQYPANGDKYVITTTKPFKTGDKFLFSTQGVAIDNNLAKNQLGKVDVVPNPYLGAATWERRNLNSTGRGDRKIDFINLPGECTVRIYTITGQLIKTLVKSSTFSDGSLSWNLVTDDGMDAAYGVYIYHVDAPNVGEHIGKFALIK
;
A
#
# COMPACT_ATOMS: atom_id res chain seq x y z
N MET A 1 32.99 -5.97 -34.65
CA MET A 1 34.03 -6.16 -33.62
C MET A 1 35.33 -6.51 -34.30
N ASP A 2 36.41 -5.91 -33.83
CA ASP A 2 37.74 -6.21 -34.32
C ASP A 2 38.22 -7.59 -33.82
N LYS A 3 39.17 -8.19 -34.54
CA LYS A 3 39.67 -9.53 -34.25
C LYS A 3 41.14 -9.66 -34.55
N ASP A 4 41.82 -10.48 -33.77
CA ASP A 4 43.17 -10.90 -34.08
C ASP A 4 43.22 -11.53 -35.49
N PRO A 5 44.00 -10.97 -36.43
CA PRO A 5 44.08 -11.47 -37.80
C PRO A 5 44.70 -12.88 -37.92
N VAL A 6 45.28 -13.41 -36.84
CA VAL A 6 45.93 -14.73 -36.77
C VAL A 6 45.09 -15.72 -35.97
N THR A 7 44.64 -15.37 -34.76
CA THR A 7 43.90 -16.30 -33.88
C THR A 7 42.39 -16.22 -34.06
N GLY A 8 41.88 -15.11 -34.59
CA GLY A 8 40.45 -14.82 -34.68
C GLY A 8 39.79 -14.47 -33.34
N GLU A 9 40.59 -14.32 -32.27
CA GLU A 9 40.11 -13.82 -30.98
C GLU A 9 39.53 -12.43 -31.15
N ILE A 10 38.45 -12.14 -30.42
CA ILE A 10 37.78 -10.85 -30.49
C ILE A 10 38.59 -9.83 -29.68
N TRP A 11 38.75 -8.63 -30.21
CA TRP A 11 39.31 -7.49 -29.49
C TRP A 11 38.19 -6.49 -29.17
N GLY A 12 38.19 -6.00 -27.94
CA GLY A 12 37.19 -5.07 -27.40
C GLY A 12 37.08 -5.18 -25.88
N PHE A 13 36.00 -4.60 -25.33
CA PHE A 13 35.69 -4.70 -23.91
C PHE A 13 35.21 -6.11 -23.53
N GLU A 14 35.83 -6.68 -22.50
CA GLU A 14 35.44 -7.98 -21.93
C GLU A 14 35.04 -7.85 -20.46
N PRO A 15 34.07 -8.67 -19.98
CA PRO A 15 33.65 -8.66 -18.59
C PRO A 15 34.78 -9.08 -17.66
N LEU A 16 34.96 -8.36 -16.55
CA LEU A 16 36.02 -8.58 -15.58
C LEU A 16 35.58 -9.65 -14.55
N PRO A 17 36.34 -10.75 -14.36
CA PRO A 17 35.99 -11.78 -13.39
C PRO A 17 35.98 -11.26 -11.94
N GLY A 18 35.13 -11.84 -11.09
CA GLY A 18 35.06 -11.53 -9.65
C GLY A 18 33.93 -10.57 -9.26
N TYR A 19 33.26 -9.97 -10.24
CA TYR A 19 32.08 -9.11 -10.03
C TYR A 19 30.75 -9.86 -10.09
N ASN A 20 30.80 -11.17 -10.34
CA ASN A 20 29.67 -12.09 -10.33
C ASN A 20 30.09 -13.46 -9.77
N ASN A 21 29.11 -14.27 -9.35
CA ASN A 21 29.35 -15.64 -8.95
C ASN A 21 29.94 -16.43 -10.14
N PRO A 22 31.12 -17.07 -10.00
CA PRO A 22 31.72 -17.86 -11.09
C PRO A 22 30.86 -19.03 -11.59
N SER A 23 29.88 -19.48 -10.79
CA SER A 23 28.92 -20.52 -11.17
C SER A 23 27.67 -19.97 -11.86
N SER A 24 27.45 -18.65 -11.82
CA SER A 24 26.32 -17.98 -12.47
C SER A 24 26.63 -17.71 -13.95
N LYS A 25 25.60 -17.84 -14.79
CA LYS A 25 25.62 -17.40 -16.20
C LYS A 25 25.03 -16.00 -16.40
N LYS A 26 24.55 -15.38 -15.33
CA LYS A 26 23.99 -14.02 -15.31
C LYS A 26 25.01 -13.06 -14.68
N PRO A 27 24.99 -11.77 -15.04
CA PRO A 27 25.64 -10.73 -14.23
C PRO A 27 25.04 -10.71 -12.82
N SER A 28 25.67 -9.97 -11.91
CA SER A 28 25.12 -9.77 -10.57
C SER A 28 23.83 -8.96 -10.66
N ILE A 29 22.76 -9.46 -10.05
CA ILE A 29 21.42 -8.87 -10.06
C ILE A 29 20.89 -8.83 -8.63
N ASN A 30 20.33 -7.70 -8.23
CA ASN A 30 19.87 -7.44 -6.85
C ASN A 30 18.78 -8.42 -6.35
N THR A 31 17.92 -8.93 -7.22
CA THR A 31 16.85 -9.88 -6.86
C THR A 31 17.31 -11.34 -6.79
N ASP A 32 18.57 -11.66 -7.13
CA ASP A 32 19.09 -13.03 -7.15
C ASP A 32 20.46 -13.11 -6.46
N PRO A 33 20.49 -13.32 -5.13
CA PRO A 33 21.73 -13.44 -4.37
C PRO A 33 22.68 -14.55 -4.83
N LEU A 34 22.19 -15.54 -5.58
CA LEU A 34 23.04 -16.60 -6.14
C LEU A 34 23.94 -16.08 -7.28
N THR A 35 23.62 -14.92 -7.85
CA THR A 35 24.42 -14.27 -8.88
C THR A 35 25.61 -13.49 -8.32
N TRP A 36 25.64 -13.19 -7.02
CA TRP A 36 26.65 -12.32 -6.40
C TRP A 36 27.97 -13.05 -6.15
N PRO A 37 29.11 -12.36 -6.22
CA PRO A 37 30.37 -12.94 -5.78
C PRO A 37 30.35 -13.18 -4.26
N ALA A 38 31.16 -14.14 -3.79
CA ALA A 38 31.25 -14.43 -2.36
C ALA A 38 31.86 -13.26 -1.56
N ASN A 39 32.82 -12.55 -2.17
CA ASN A 39 33.38 -11.31 -1.66
C ASN A 39 33.46 -10.31 -2.82
N TRP A 40 33.11 -9.06 -2.58
CA TRP A 40 33.21 -8.02 -3.62
C TRP A 40 34.68 -7.65 -3.89
N PRO A 41 35.05 -7.27 -5.14
CA PRO A 41 36.44 -6.95 -5.46
C PRO A 41 36.98 -5.73 -4.70
N ALA A 42 38.21 -5.83 -4.19
CA ALA A 42 38.89 -4.73 -3.47
C ALA A 42 39.07 -3.45 -4.31
N ALA A 43 38.97 -3.56 -5.64
CA ALA A 43 39.01 -2.42 -6.56
C ALA A 43 37.80 -1.46 -6.41
N LEU A 44 36.78 -1.86 -5.64
CA LEU A 44 35.63 -1.04 -5.26
C LEU A 44 35.84 -0.29 -3.92
N ASP A 45 36.98 -0.49 -3.24
CA ASP A 45 37.33 0.14 -1.95
C ASP A 45 36.26 -0.03 -0.85
N LEU A 46 35.70 -1.24 -0.75
CA LEU A 46 34.62 -1.56 0.18
C LEU A 46 35.15 -2.13 1.51
N THR A 47 34.41 -1.88 2.59
CA THR A 47 34.64 -2.54 3.88
C THR A 47 34.16 -4.00 3.84
N PRO A 48 34.71 -4.90 4.69
CA PRO A 48 34.32 -6.31 4.71
C PRO A 48 32.84 -6.60 4.99
N GLU A 49 32.10 -5.64 5.54
CA GLU A 49 30.66 -5.80 5.81
C GLU A 49 29.81 -5.83 4.52
N TRP A 50 30.34 -5.40 3.38
CA TRP A 50 29.66 -5.50 2.08
C TRP A 50 29.56 -6.94 1.56
N ASP A 51 30.41 -7.85 2.05
CA ASP A 51 30.41 -9.24 1.61
C ASP A 51 29.06 -9.90 1.96
N LYS A 52 28.49 -10.62 0.98
CA LYS A 52 27.14 -11.25 1.02
C LYS A 52 25.96 -10.28 1.00
N ASN A 53 26.19 -8.97 0.93
CA ASN A 53 25.16 -7.97 0.70
C ASN A 53 25.20 -7.50 -0.75
N TRP A 54 24.08 -6.98 -1.24
CA TRP A 54 24.02 -6.35 -2.56
C TRP A 54 24.91 -5.09 -2.58
N TYR A 55 25.76 -4.97 -3.61
CA TYR A 55 26.52 -3.75 -3.88
C TYR A 55 25.63 -2.74 -4.62
N GLY A 56 24.64 -2.20 -3.91
CA GLY A 56 23.63 -1.29 -4.46
C GLY A 56 24.19 0.10 -4.72
N TYR A 57 23.72 0.73 -5.81
CA TYR A 57 24.02 2.13 -6.11
C TYR A 57 23.62 3.08 -4.97
N PHE A 58 22.51 2.76 -4.30
CA PHE A 58 21.93 3.54 -3.20
C PHE A 58 22.44 3.11 -1.81
N GLY A 59 23.52 2.35 -1.74
CA GLY A 59 24.11 1.87 -0.49
C GLY A 59 24.05 0.37 -0.28
N ARG A 60 24.64 -0.07 0.84
CA ARG A 60 24.87 -1.49 1.14
C ARG A 60 23.58 -2.23 1.43
N GLY A 61 23.23 -3.16 0.54
CA GLY A 61 22.00 -3.96 0.68
C GLY A 61 20.72 -3.17 0.35
N VAL A 62 20.84 -1.93 -0.12
CA VAL A 62 19.70 -1.09 -0.49
C VAL A 62 19.15 -1.52 -1.84
N LEU A 63 17.84 -1.74 -1.91
CA LEU A 63 17.11 -2.21 -3.08
C LEU A 63 16.10 -1.16 -3.55
N ASN A 64 16.56 0.08 -3.76
CA ASN A 64 15.69 1.19 -4.18
C ASN A 64 15.10 0.98 -5.59
N SER A 65 15.85 0.34 -6.49
CA SER A 65 15.31 -0.16 -7.76
C SER A 65 14.81 -1.59 -7.60
N GLU A 66 13.67 -1.89 -8.23
CA GLU A 66 13.09 -3.24 -8.21
C GLU A 66 13.93 -4.22 -9.03
N PHE A 67 14.65 -3.71 -10.03
CA PHE A 67 15.70 -4.44 -10.72
C PHE A 67 16.94 -3.57 -10.86
N GLU A 68 18.07 -4.08 -10.36
CA GLU A 68 19.39 -3.52 -10.54
C GLU A 68 20.34 -4.61 -11.02
N THR A 69 21.17 -4.30 -12.01
CA THR A 69 22.31 -5.15 -12.38
C THR A 69 23.61 -4.36 -12.30
N PHE A 70 24.68 -5.03 -11.87
CA PHE A 70 26.01 -4.46 -11.80
C PHE A 70 27.04 -5.41 -12.39
N PHE A 71 27.89 -4.89 -13.27
CA PHE A 71 29.04 -5.60 -13.80
C PHE A 71 30.15 -4.62 -14.21
N VAL A 72 31.36 -5.14 -14.37
CA VAL A 72 32.53 -4.36 -14.78
C VAL A 72 33.14 -5.00 -16.01
N MET A 73 33.62 -4.18 -16.94
CA MET A 73 34.35 -4.60 -18.13
C MET A 73 35.63 -3.79 -18.32
N ASP A 74 36.63 -4.35 -19.00
CA ASP A 74 37.85 -3.63 -19.37
C ASP A 74 38.29 -3.97 -20.80
N ASP A 75 39.15 -3.12 -21.38
CA ASP A 75 39.69 -3.26 -22.73
C ASP A 75 41.03 -4.03 -22.76
N SER A 76 41.43 -4.69 -21.67
CA SER A 76 42.78 -5.22 -21.51
C SER A 76 43.14 -6.32 -22.52
N LYS A 77 42.12 -6.98 -23.07
CA LYS A 77 42.24 -8.04 -24.09
C LYS A 77 42.36 -7.53 -25.50
N ASP A 78 42.10 -6.25 -25.74
CA ASP A 78 42.35 -5.64 -27.01
C ASP A 78 43.87 -5.62 -27.30
N LYS A 79 44.29 -6.29 -28.38
CA LYS A 79 45.70 -6.37 -28.80
C LYS A 79 45.97 -5.64 -30.11
N GLU A 80 45.07 -4.77 -30.56
CA GLU A 80 45.25 -4.04 -31.81
C GLU A 80 46.52 -3.18 -31.76
N TYR A 81 46.62 -2.32 -30.76
CA TYR A 81 47.71 -1.33 -30.66
C TYR A 81 49.00 -1.85 -30.02
N VAL A 82 49.02 -3.06 -29.44
CA VAL A 82 50.29 -3.65 -28.95
C VAL A 82 51.18 -4.15 -30.10
N ARG A 83 50.62 -4.23 -31.32
CA ARG A 83 51.28 -4.77 -32.51
C ARG A 83 51.89 -3.65 -33.35
N ASN A 84 52.65 -4.04 -34.37
CA ASN A 84 53.20 -3.11 -35.35
C ASN A 84 52.05 -2.38 -36.10
N PRO A 85 52.10 -1.05 -36.28
CA PRO A 85 53.26 -0.17 -36.01
C PRO A 85 53.29 0.52 -34.64
N PHE A 86 52.28 0.33 -33.79
CA PHE A 86 52.06 1.18 -32.61
C PHE A 86 52.89 0.76 -31.39
N PHE A 87 52.89 -0.54 -31.02
CA PHE A 87 53.54 -1.05 -29.81
C PHE A 87 53.14 -0.29 -28.53
N PHE A 88 51.88 0.12 -28.45
CA PHE A 88 51.31 0.83 -27.31
C PHE A 88 50.91 -0.16 -26.21
N TYR A 89 51.31 0.14 -24.97
CA TYR A 89 50.92 -0.61 -23.79
C TYR A 89 50.41 0.42 -22.76
N PRO A 90 49.12 0.37 -22.38
CA PRO A 90 48.55 1.41 -21.51
C PRO A 90 49.14 1.40 -20.11
N ILE A 91 49.60 0.23 -19.62
CA ILE A 91 50.29 0.11 -18.34
C ILE A 91 51.69 -0.45 -18.61
N ALA A 92 52.72 0.36 -18.41
CA ALA A 92 54.10 0.02 -18.73
C ALA A 92 54.61 -1.19 -17.92
N ALA A 93 54.08 -1.37 -16.70
CA ALA A 93 54.42 -2.49 -15.83
C ALA A 93 53.74 -3.82 -16.21
N ASP A 94 52.67 -3.80 -17.01
CA ASP A 94 51.93 -5.00 -17.41
C ASP A 94 51.68 -5.06 -18.91
N THR A 95 52.68 -5.58 -19.63
CA THR A 95 52.63 -5.78 -21.09
C THR A 95 51.57 -6.80 -21.54
N ASN A 96 50.89 -7.51 -20.63
CA ASN A 96 49.78 -8.39 -20.98
C ASN A 96 48.45 -7.64 -21.10
N ARG A 97 48.39 -6.35 -20.78
CA ARG A 97 47.23 -5.48 -20.98
C ARG A 97 47.43 -4.64 -22.24
N GLY A 98 46.43 -4.62 -23.10
CA GLY A 98 46.38 -3.75 -24.29
C GLY A 98 45.17 -2.83 -24.20
N GLY A 99 44.63 -2.39 -25.34
CA GLY A 99 43.61 -1.34 -25.39
C GLY A 99 44.15 0.03 -24.96
N LEU A 100 43.26 0.90 -24.51
CA LEU A 100 43.53 2.22 -23.94
C LEU A 100 43.70 2.17 -22.41
N GLY A 101 43.50 1.02 -21.76
CA GLY A 101 43.60 0.94 -20.30
C GLY A 101 42.40 1.61 -19.63
N LEU A 102 41.21 1.29 -20.12
CA LEU A 102 39.94 1.77 -19.59
C LEU A 102 39.23 0.64 -18.85
N ARG A 103 38.67 0.98 -17.69
CA ARG A 103 37.74 0.12 -16.96
C ARG A 103 36.38 0.80 -16.93
N VAL A 104 35.33 0.07 -17.24
CA VAL A 104 33.96 0.59 -17.24
C VAL A 104 33.14 -0.18 -16.21
N GLU A 105 32.60 0.53 -15.23
CA GLU A 105 31.62 0.00 -14.29
C GLU A 105 30.24 0.32 -14.87
N VAL A 106 29.37 -0.68 -14.99
CA VAL A 106 28.06 -0.55 -15.66
C VAL A 106 26.96 -0.94 -14.70
N ARG A 107 25.93 -0.09 -14.62
CA ARG A 107 24.69 -0.38 -13.92
C ARG A 107 23.49 -0.20 -14.83
N GLY A 108 22.51 -1.09 -14.67
CA GLY A 108 21.20 -0.95 -15.29
C GLY A 108 20.13 -0.94 -14.21
N PHE A 109 19.16 -0.03 -14.33
CA PHE A 109 18.06 0.11 -13.36
C PHE A 109 16.70 0.00 -14.06
N GLN A 110 15.73 -0.58 -13.34
CA GLN A 110 14.31 -0.56 -13.71
C GLN A 110 13.40 -0.51 -12.47
N TRP A 111 12.26 0.18 -12.63
CA TRP A 111 11.19 0.33 -11.66
C TRP A 111 9.83 0.01 -12.29
N SER A 112 8.95 -0.69 -11.57
CA SER A 112 7.54 -0.91 -11.93
C SER A 112 6.70 0.32 -11.60
N HIS A 113 7.07 1.46 -12.15
CA HIS A 113 6.33 2.72 -12.03
C HIS A 113 5.80 3.14 -13.40
N VAL A 114 4.59 3.70 -13.46
CA VAL A 114 3.98 4.11 -14.75
C VAL A 114 4.82 5.14 -15.49
N LEU A 115 5.51 6.03 -14.76
CA LEU A 115 6.44 7.01 -15.34
C LEU A 115 7.75 6.39 -15.87
N ALA A 116 8.02 5.11 -15.59
CA ALA A 116 9.25 4.40 -16.00
C ALA A 116 8.97 3.23 -16.94
N GLU A 117 7.69 2.91 -17.24
CA GLU A 117 7.33 1.67 -17.95
C GLU A 117 7.92 1.59 -19.36
N ASP A 118 8.16 2.75 -19.97
CA ASP A 118 8.73 2.93 -21.32
C ASP A 118 10.20 3.40 -21.29
N ILE A 119 10.92 3.16 -20.19
CA ILE A 119 12.26 3.73 -19.93
C ILE A 119 13.20 2.66 -19.37
N ILE A 120 14.45 2.63 -19.85
CA ILE A 120 15.53 1.82 -19.26
C ILE A 120 16.72 2.73 -18.94
N PHE A 121 17.21 2.65 -17.70
CA PHE A 121 18.30 3.50 -17.22
C PHE A 121 19.62 2.75 -17.25
N TRP A 122 20.65 3.42 -17.74
CA TRP A 122 22.02 2.92 -17.77
C TRP A 122 22.98 3.95 -17.20
N HIS A 123 23.84 3.50 -16.29
CA HIS A 123 24.89 4.31 -15.68
C HIS A 123 26.25 3.70 -15.96
N TYR A 124 27.21 4.56 -16.31
CA TYR A 124 28.56 4.18 -16.70
C TYR A 124 29.57 5.02 -15.91
N ASP A 125 30.48 4.36 -15.23
CA ASP A 125 31.70 4.99 -14.71
C ASP A 125 32.89 4.51 -15.55
N ILE A 126 33.50 5.41 -16.33
CA ILE A 126 34.72 5.11 -17.08
C ILE A 126 35.93 5.58 -16.28
N VAL A 127 36.80 4.65 -15.92
CA VAL A 127 38.01 4.90 -15.12
C VAL A 127 39.23 4.72 -16.00
N ASN A 128 40.07 5.76 -16.06
CA ASN A 128 41.37 5.68 -16.72
C ASN A 128 42.41 5.04 -15.79
N ILE A 129 42.69 3.76 -16.00
CA ILE A 129 43.70 3.00 -15.24
C ILE A 129 45.07 2.96 -15.95
N SER A 130 45.21 3.71 -17.06
CA SER A 130 46.42 3.82 -17.86
C SER A 130 47.51 4.64 -17.16
N ASP A 131 48.76 4.48 -17.59
CA ASP A 131 49.87 5.38 -17.25
C ASP A 131 49.82 6.71 -18.05
N PHE A 132 48.82 6.88 -18.92
CA PHE A 132 48.67 8.02 -19.83
C PHE A 132 47.41 8.84 -19.52
N ALA A 133 47.52 10.15 -19.68
CA ALA A 133 46.37 11.05 -19.72
C ALA A 133 45.88 11.24 -21.17
N TYR A 134 44.58 11.22 -21.37
CA TYR A 134 43.95 11.44 -22.68
C TYR A 134 43.43 12.87 -22.78
N PRO A 135 44.08 13.75 -23.56
CA PRO A 135 43.72 15.17 -23.61
C PRO A 135 42.40 15.42 -24.36
N LYS A 136 41.94 14.47 -25.16
CA LYS A 136 40.67 14.53 -25.89
C LYS A 136 40.05 13.14 -25.93
N THR A 137 38.91 13.02 -25.29
CA THR A 137 38.10 11.81 -25.25
C THR A 137 36.69 12.17 -25.69
N VAL A 138 36.07 11.30 -26.48
CA VAL A 138 34.65 11.41 -26.82
C VAL A 138 33.97 10.13 -26.37
N PHE A 139 32.78 10.27 -25.80
CA PHE A 139 31.95 9.15 -25.41
C PHE A 139 30.71 9.15 -26.27
N GLY A 140 30.30 7.97 -26.76
CA GLY A 140 29.11 7.88 -27.59
C GLY A 140 28.66 6.46 -27.85
N PHE A 141 27.48 6.36 -28.41
CA PHE A 141 26.80 5.09 -28.66
C PHE A 141 26.64 4.86 -30.15
N TYR A 142 26.76 3.58 -30.50
CA TYR A 142 26.41 3.04 -31.80
C TYR A 142 25.11 2.27 -31.64
N THR A 143 24.10 2.55 -32.46
CA THR A 143 22.82 1.84 -32.46
C THR A 143 22.36 1.50 -33.87
N ASP A 144 21.66 0.37 -33.98
CA ASP A 144 20.99 -0.10 -35.19
C ASP A 144 19.50 0.18 -35.01
N CYS A 145 18.91 1.02 -35.88
CA CYS A 145 17.56 1.55 -35.65
C CYS A 145 16.47 0.49 -35.80
N GLY A 146 16.37 -0.16 -36.96
CA GLY A 146 15.53 -1.34 -37.20
C GLY A 146 14.07 -1.24 -36.70
N VAL A 147 13.48 -0.05 -36.72
CA VAL A 147 12.10 0.18 -36.27
C VAL A 147 11.16 -0.52 -37.27
N GLY A 148 10.12 -1.20 -36.80
CA GLY A 148 9.27 -2.03 -37.66
C GLY A 148 9.75 -3.47 -37.88
N GLY A 149 10.95 -3.80 -37.39
CA GLY A 149 11.50 -5.16 -37.36
C GLY A 149 12.44 -5.46 -38.54
N THR A 150 13.13 -6.61 -38.47
CA THR A 150 14.22 -6.96 -39.40
C THR A 150 13.79 -7.06 -40.87
N ASP A 151 12.52 -7.36 -41.13
CA ASP A 151 11.99 -7.46 -42.49
C ASP A 151 11.51 -6.11 -43.06
N ASP A 152 11.47 -5.05 -42.24
CA ASP A 152 10.94 -3.71 -42.58
C ASP A 152 11.95 -2.57 -42.38
N SER A 153 13.23 -2.88 -42.16
CA SER A 153 14.22 -1.86 -41.80
C SER A 153 14.66 -0.96 -42.97
N GLU A 154 13.96 -0.89 -44.11
CA GLU A 154 14.44 -0.13 -45.29
C GLU A 154 13.89 1.30 -45.38
N ASP A 155 13.07 1.72 -44.41
CA ASP A 155 12.53 3.08 -44.30
C ASP A 155 12.63 3.69 -42.90
N ASP A 156 13.66 3.28 -42.14
CA ASP A 156 14.03 3.94 -40.89
C ASP A 156 14.52 5.38 -41.12
N ASN A 157 14.19 6.24 -40.15
CA ASN A 157 14.60 7.62 -40.01
C ASN A 157 15.24 7.84 -38.63
N ALA A 158 16.14 8.83 -38.51
CA ALA A 158 16.65 9.26 -37.22
C ALA A 158 16.91 10.77 -37.15
N SER A 159 16.85 11.33 -35.95
CA SER A 159 17.03 12.76 -35.68
C SER A 159 17.48 12.98 -34.23
N PHE A 160 17.63 14.25 -33.83
CA PHE A 160 18.00 14.63 -32.47
C PHE A 160 17.26 15.88 -31.98
N ASP A 161 17.35 16.11 -30.68
CA ASP A 161 17.04 17.35 -29.99
C ASP A 161 18.22 17.73 -29.08
N LEU A 162 18.77 18.93 -29.27
CA LEU A 162 19.94 19.41 -28.50
C LEU A 162 19.59 19.96 -27.13
N ILE A 163 18.35 20.40 -26.92
CA ILE A 163 17.91 20.91 -25.62
C ILE A 163 17.58 19.73 -24.71
N ALA A 164 16.98 18.69 -25.28
CA ALA A 164 16.66 17.47 -24.57
C ALA A 164 17.80 16.43 -24.59
N ASP A 165 18.99 16.73 -25.11
CA ASP A 165 20.11 15.79 -25.28
C ASP A 165 19.70 14.40 -25.79
N LEU A 166 18.80 14.38 -26.77
CA LEU A 166 18.10 13.18 -27.24
C LEU A 166 18.47 12.88 -28.69
N ALA A 167 18.85 11.62 -28.95
CA ALA A 167 18.97 11.06 -30.30
C ALA A 167 17.93 9.94 -30.47
N TYR A 168 17.12 9.99 -31.53
CA TYR A 168 15.97 9.07 -31.69
C TYR A 168 15.80 8.56 -33.13
N CYS A 169 15.28 7.34 -33.27
CA CYS A 169 14.88 6.74 -34.53
C CYS A 169 13.36 6.46 -34.58
N TYR A 170 12.83 6.35 -35.79
CA TYR A 170 11.44 6.03 -36.08
C TYR A 170 11.28 5.46 -37.49
N ASP A 171 10.18 4.76 -37.74
CA ASP A 171 9.82 4.29 -39.07
C ASP A 171 9.10 5.40 -39.87
N ASP A 172 9.43 5.57 -41.16
CA ASP A 172 8.87 6.63 -42.03
C ASP A 172 7.36 6.50 -42.23
N ASN A 173 6.87 5.27 -42.32
CA ASN A 173 5.48 4.98 -42.67
C ASN A 173 4.62 4.64 -41.43
N GLY A 174 5.26 4.39 -40.29
CA GLY A 174 4.65 4.08 -39.00
C GLY A 174 4.17 2.63 -38.87
N LEU A 175 4.66 1.71 -39.70
CA LEU A 175 4.21 0.32 -39.76
C LEU A 175 5.41 -0.64 -39.69
N GLY A 176 5.15 -1.84 -39.19
CA GLY A 176 6.12 -2.92 -39.07
C GLY A 176 5.59 -4.23 -39.66
N LEU A 177 6.49 -5.06 -40.17
CA LEU A 177 6.16 -6.39 -40.69
C LEU A 177 6.10 -7.47 -39.59
N PRO A 178 5.34 -8.56 -39.77
CA PRO A 178 4.65 -8.99 -40.99
C PRO A 178 3.20 -8.51 -41.17
N GLU A 179 2.60 -7.85 -40.18
CA GLU A 179 1.14 -7.57 -40.15
C GLU A 179 0.78 -6.07 -40.14
N ASN A 180 1.69 -5.19 -40.57
CA ASN A 180 1.54 -3.73 -40.47
C ASN A 180 1.26 -3.28 -39.02
N TRP A 181 2.05 -3.77 -38.07
CA TRP A 181 1.97 -3.33 -36.68
C TRP A 181 2.33 -1.86 -36.60
N LYS A 182 1.55 -1.06 -35.86
CA LYS A 182 1.90 0.34 -35.63
C LYS A 182 3.25 0.39 -34.90
N THR A 183 4.22 1.12 -35.46
CA THR A 183 5.52 1.36 -34.82
C THR A 183 5.49 2.61 -33.96
N GLY A 184 6.46 2.70 -33.04
CA GLY A 184 6.70 3.88 -32.22
C GLY A 184 8.08 4.48 -32.50
N TYR A 185 8.51 5.35 -31.59
CA TYR A 185 9.82 5.97 -31.56
C TYR A 185 10.65 5.28 -30.49
N TYR A 186 11.96 5.17 -30.72
CA TYR A 186 12.90 4.83 -29.66
C TYR A 186 14.11 5.76 -29.74
N GLY A 187 14.76 6.01 -28.62
CA GLY A 187 15.89 6.92 -28.58
C GLY A 187 16.75 6.75 -27.35
N TYR A 188 17.90 7.41 -27.37
CA TYR A 188 18.81 7.50 -26.24
C TYR A 188 18.97 8.96 -25.85
N ALA A 189 18.87 9.23 -24.57
CA ALA A 189 19.13 10.55 -24.03
C ALA A 189 20.17 10.53 -22.94
N TYR A 190 21.04 11.53 -22.93
CA TYR A 190 21.88 11.82 -21.78
C TYR A 190 20.99 12.34 -20.64
N LEU A 191 21.13 11.73 -19.47
CA LEU A 191 20.61 12.24 -18.19
C LEU A 191 21.72 12.99 -17.45
N GLU A 192 22.94 12.47 -17.60
CA GLU A 192 24.21 13.10 -17.23
C GLU A 192 25.20 12.82 -18.37
N SER A 193 25.74 13.89 -18.96
CA SER A 193 26.78 13.82 -19.98
C SER A 193 28.18 14.01 -19.36
N PRO A 194 29.29 13.71 -20.07
CA PRO A 194 30.62 14.08 -19.61
C PRO A 194 30.70 15.56 -19.19
N GLY A 195 31.42 15.83 -18.12
CA GLY A 195 31.64 17.19 -17.63
C GLY A 195 32.94 17.82 -18.16
N ASN A 196 33.03 19.15 -18.17
CA ASN A 196 34.27 19.86 -18.46
C ASN A 196 34.51 21.08 -17.56
N GLY A 197 34.55 20.87 -16.25
CA GLY A 197 34.71 21.97 -15.29
C GLY A 197 36.12 22.60 -15.20
N ILE A 198 36.80 22.83 -16.33
CA ILE A 198 38.09 23.55 -16.41
C ILE A 198 38.23 24.44 -17.66
N ASP A 199 37.19 24.60 -18.47
CA ASP A 199 37.28 25.36 -19.73
C ASP A 199 36.74 26.80 -19.64
N ALA A 200 36.21 27.18 -18.48
CA ALA A 200 35.62 28.49 -18.17
C ALA A 200 34.40 28.84 -19.04
N ILE A 201 33.66 27.83 -19.48
CA ILE A 201 32.38 27.94 -20.20
C ILE A 201 31.32 27.28 -19.34
N ASP A 202 30.13 27.85 -19.33
CA ASP A 202 28.91 27.23 -18.81
C ASP A 202 28.34 26.36 -19.96
N ASN A 203 28.65 25.05 -19.97
CA ASN A 203 28.35 24.17 -21.11
C ASN A 203 26.87 23.82 -21.22
N ASP A 204 26.17 23.65 -20.10
CA ASP A 204 24.75 23.28 -20.03
C ASP A 204 23.79 24.47 -19.74
N GLN A 205 24.33 25.67 -19.52
CA GLN A 205 23.59 26.93 -19.34
C GLN A 205 22.74 26.98 -18.07
N ASP A 206 23.16 26.29 -17.02
CA ASP A 206 22.49 26.32 -15.71
C ASP A 206 22.85 27.56 -14.87
N GLY A 207 23.89 28.30 -15.28
CA GLY A 207 24.38 29.52 -14.65
C GLY A 207 25.59 29.33 -13.73
N MET A 208 26.09 28.10 -13.59
CA MET A 208 27.36 27.76 -12.97
C MET A 208 28.48 27.69 -14.02
N ILE A 209 29.73 27.77 -13.56
CA ILE A 209 30.91 27.70 -14.43
C ILE A 209 31.96 26.89 -13.69
N ASP A 210 32.49 25.88 -14.36
CA ASP A 210 33.58 25.02 -13.91
C ASP A 210 33.25 24.15 -12.66
N GLU A 211 31.97 23.86 -12.39
CA GLU A 211 31.49 23.02 -11.28
C GLU A 211 31.80 21.54 -11.44
N LYS A 212 31.99 20.87 -10.29
CA LYS A 212 32.38 19.46 -10.21
C LYS A 212 31.77 18.78 -9.01
N ARG A 213 31.29 17.57 -9.27
CA ARG A 213 30.74 16.61 -8.31
C ARG A 213 31.77 15.89 -7.43
N ASP A 214 33.03 16.33 -7.46
CA ASP A 214 34.15 15.68 -6.77
C ASP A 214 35.18 16.67 -6.19
N ASP A 215 34.78 17.92 -5.96
CA ASP A 215 35.66 18.96 -5.43
C ASP A 215 35.41 19.30 -3.95
N GLY A 216 34.36 18.73 -3.33
CA GLY A 216 34.04 18.93 -1.91
C GLY A 216 33.31 20.22 -1.61
N ILE A 217 32.64 20.81 -2.61
CA ILE A 217 31.92 22.08 -2.53
C ILE A 217 30.46 21.82 -2.92
N ASP A 218 29.54 22.46 -2.20
CA ASP A 218 28.14 22.61 -2.60
C ASP A 218 28.07 23.84 -3.54
N ASN A 219 28.15 23.60 -4.84
CA ASN A 219 28.36 24.59 -5.89
C ASN A 219 27.12 25.47 -6.11
N ASP A 220 25.93 24.89 -6.01
CA ASP A 220 24.66 25.59 -6.23
C ASP A 220 24.01 26.10 -4.92
N GLY A 221 24.47 25.61 -3.76
CA GLY A 221 24.06 26.05 -2.44
C GLY A 221 22.72 25.44 -1.99
N ASP A 222 22.31 24.31 -2.57
CA ASP A 222 21.01 23.70 -2.31
C ASP A 222 21.04 22.63 -1.19
N TRP A 223 22.23 22.26 -0.69
CA TRP A 223 22.37 21.39 0.48
C TRP A 223 21.86 22.08 1.76
N LEU A 224 20.85 21.48 2.42
CA LEU A 224 20.26 22.01 3.63
C LEU A 224 20.70 21.22 4.88
N PRO A 225 21.31 21.88 5.88
CA PRO A 225 21.65 21.24 7.16
C PRO A 225 20.39 20.95 7.98
N TYR A 226 20.54 20.19 9.07
CA TYR A 226 19.46 20.03 10.05
C TYR A 226 18.95 21.37 10.60
N LEU A 227 17.66 21.42 10.97
CA LEU A 227 17.04 22.59 11.56
C LEU A 227 17.03 22.51 13.09
N ASP A 228 17.88 23.31 13.74
CA ASP A 228 17.93 23.48 15.19
C ASP A 228 16.77 24.34 15.71
N ILE A 229 15.61 23.72 15.92
CA ILE A 229 14.38 24.39 16.35
C ILE A 229 14.55 24.97 17.76
N ASN A 230 15.26 24.27 18.63
CA ASN A 230 15.38 24.65 20.04
C ASN A 230 16.62 25.51 20.36
N GLY A 231 17.51 25.72 19.39
CA GLY A 231 18.66 26.61 19.45
C GLY A 231 19.81 26.06 20.29
N ASN A 232 19.93 24.74 20.45
CA ASN A 232 20.97 24.12 21.29
C ASN A 232 22.25 23.74 20.52
N GLY A 233 22.26 23.93 19.20
CA GLY A 233 23.36 23.60 18.30
C GLY A 233 23.58 22.11 18.09
N LYS A 234 22.53 21.29 18.21
CA LYS A 234 22.53 19.85 17.95
C LYS A 234 21.20 19.42 17.34
N TRP A 235 21.23 18.40 16.50
CA TRP A 235 20.02 17.73 16.06
C TRP A 235 19.41 16.90 17.20
N ASP A 236 18.11 17.12 17.49
CA ASP A 236 17.33 16.37 18.47
C ASP A 236 16.21 15.54 17.82
N ALA A 237 16.48 14.26 17.58
CA ALA A 237 15.50 13.29 17.09
C ALA A 237 14.22 13.21 17.97
N ASP A 238 14.39 13.26 19.30
CA ASP A 238 13.28 13.20 20.27
C ASP A 238 12.34 14.42 20.20
N GLN A 239 12.79 15.51 19.60
CA GLN A 239 12.01 16.73 19.37
C GLN A 239 11.50 16.84 17.93
N ASN A 240 11.75 15.81 17.10
CA ASN A 240 11.35 15.74 15.70
C ASN A 240 11.91 16.91 14.88
N GLU A 241 13.16 17.29 15.14
CA GLU A 241 13.89 18.28 14.35
C GLU A 241 14.21 17.71 12.95
N PRO A 242 13.93 18.47 11.87
CA PRO A 242 14.26 18.05 10.51
C PRO A 242 15.77 17.89 10.30
N LEU A 243 16.20 16.72 9.80
CA LEU A 243 17.58 16.50 9.32
C LEU A 243 17.84 17.14 7.95
N ASN A 244 16.80 17.29 7.12
CA ASN A 244 16.92 17.76 5.72
C ASN A 244 17.92 16.88 4.92
N ASN A 245 19.00 17.45 4.40
CA ASN A 245 20.03 16.72 3.64
C ASN A 245 21.12 16.09 4.53
N ASP A 246 21.17 16.46 5.81
CA ASP A 246 22.20 16.05 6.77
C ASP A 246 21.91 14.65 7.35
N VAL A 247 21.79 13.66 6.47
CA VAL A 247 21.44 12.26 6.79
C VAL A 247 22.67 11.35 6.80
N GLY A 248 23.87 11.93 6.81
CA GLY A 248 25.13 11.23 6.85
C GLY A 248 25.47 10.41 5.60
N LYS A 249 26.60 9.72 5.68
CA LYS A 249 27.32 9.14 4.54
C LYS A 249 26.57 8.01 3.83
N ASP A 250 25.67 7.32 4.50
CA ASP A 250 24.82 6.31 3.89
C ASP A 250 23.58 6.89 3.20
N GLY A 251 23.29 8.18 3.42
CA GLY A 251 22.18 8.89 2.79
C GLY A 251 20.80 8.52 3.36
N VAL A 252 20.73 7.90 4.54
CA VAL A 252 19.50 7.29 5.09
C VAL A 252 19.07 8.01 6.38
N GLY A 253 17.88 8.58 6.38
CA GLY A 253 17.33 9.28 7.55
C GLY A 253 16.39 8.41 8.42
N PRO A 254 15.99 8.89 9.62
CA PRO A 254 15.11 8.18 10.56
C PRO A 254 13.74 7.73 10.02
N PHE A 255 13.29 8.32 8.92
CA PHE A 255 12.03 7.97 8.26
C PHE A 255 12.19 6.87 7.21
N ASP A 256 13.41 6.49 6.87
CA ASP A 256 13.69 5.41 5.94
C ASP A 256 13.62 4.04 6.62
N ARG A 257 13.02 3.07 5.93
CA ARG A 257 12.80 1.71 6.47
C ARG A 257 14.10 0.96 6.83
N GLN A 258 15.21 1.36 6.22
CA GLN A 258 16.53 0.77 6.40
C GLN A 258 17.39 1.51 7.43
N TYR A 259 16.87 2.56 8.05
CA TYR A 259 17.58 3.31 9.07
C TYR A 259 17.89 2.43 10.27
N THR A 260 19.19 2.27 10.55
CA THR A 260 19.67 1.47 11.70
C THR A 260 20.16 2.33 12.87
N GLY A 261 20.10 3.65 12.73
CA GLY A 261 20.63 4.66 13.63
C GLY A 261 21.61 5.58 12.92
N PRO A 262 22.08 6.66 13.59
CA PRO A 262 22.94 7.65 12.97
C PRO A 262 24.29 7.09 12.51
N ASP A 263 24.77 7.53 11.37
CA ASP A 263 26.07 7.17 10.81
C ASP A 263 27.07 8.36 10.77
N GLU A 264 28.11 8.31 9.93
CA GLU A 264 29.14 9.36 9.87
C GLU A 264 28.64 10.56 9.07
N GLY A 265 28.64 11.75 9.67
CA GLY A 265 28.14 12.99 9.07
C GLY A 265 26.75 13.39 9.57
N GLU A 266 25.90 12.42 9.92
CA GLU A 266 24.49 12.68 10.25
C GLU A 266 24.27 13.65 11.42
N GLY A 267 23.51 14.70 11.15
CA GLY A 267 23.05 15.71 12.10
C GLY A 267 24.16 16.60 12.66
N ASP A 268 25.29 16.72 11.95
CA ASP A 268 26.45 17.50 12.39
C ASP A 268 26.51 18.93 11.80
N GLY A 269 25.65 19.21 10.82
CA GLY A 269 25.49 20.49 10.14
C GLY A 269 26.54 20.74 9.05
N VAL A 270 27.26 19.71 8.62
CA VAL A 270 28.33 19.78 7.62
C VAL A 270 28.08 18.75 6.52
N ALA A 271 28.06 19.23 5.27
CA ALA A 271 27.91 18.37 4.11
C ALA A 271 28.99 17.26 4.08
N THR A 272 28.53 16.02 3.94
CA THR A 272 29.34 14.80 3.96
C THR A 272 29.10 14.00 2.68
N ASP A 273 30.19 13.60 2.00
CA ASP A 273 30.15 12.77 0.77
C ASP A 273 29.28 11.52 0.98
N GLY A 274 28.14 11.45 0.31
CA GLY A 274 27.11 10.41 0.49
C GLY A 274 25.72 10.95 0.85
N GLU A 275 25.65 12.16 1.40
CA GLU A 275 24.39 12.86 1.71
C GLU A 275 23.69 13.37 0.45
N PRO A 276 22.35 13.47 0.40
CA PRO A 276 21.63 14.02 -0.75
C PRO A 276 22.02 15.47 -1.04
N ASN A 277 22.09 15.83 -2.32
CA ASN A 277 22.49 17.17 -2.78
C ASN A 277 23.88 17.59 -2.30
N PHE A 278 24.85 16.67 -2.37
CA PHE A 278 26.25 17.04 -2.19
C PHE A 278 27.19 16.17 -3.03
N ASP A 279 28.06 16.77 -3.84
CA ASP A 279 29.10 16.11 -4.63
C ASP A 279 28.55 14.89 -5.43
N LYS A 280 28.85 13.67 -4.98
CA LYS A 280 28.53 12.42 -5.71
C LYS A 280 27.04 12.14 -5.78
N THR A 281 26.22 12.77 -4.96
CA THR A 281 24.76 12.60 -4.96
C THR A 281 24.05 13.78 -5.59
N ASP A 282 24.70 14.95 -5.65
CA ASP A 282 24.22 16.15 -6.31
C ASP A 282 24.54 16.07 -7.78
N LYS A 283 23.54 15.97 -8.65
CA LYS A 283 23.76 15.55 -10.03
C LYS A 283 23.86 16.72 -11.00
N ASP A 284 23.45 17.89 -10.56
CA ASP A 284 23.47 19.16 -11.26
C ASP A 284 24.81 19.88 -11.07
N GLU A 285 25.65 19.47 -10.12
CA GLU A 285 26.99 20.06 -9.90
C GLU A 285 28.06 19.62 -10.93
N SER A 286 27.66 19.28 -12.15
CA SER A 286 28.60 18.96 -13.23
C SER A 286 28.36 19.87 -14.42
N ASP A 287 29.43 20.53 -14.89
CA ASP A 287 29.42 21.33 -16.12
C ASP A 287 29.27 20.46 -17.36
N GLN A 288 28.02 20.13 -17.71
CA GLN A 288 27.71 19.09 -18.69
C GLN A 288 27.85 19.57 -20.13
N ILE A 289 28.59 18.79 -20.93
CA ILE A 289 28.85 19.12 -22.33
C ILE A 289 27.62 18.91 -23.24
N GLY A 290 26.75 17.96 -22.89
CA GLY A 290 25.56 17.58 -23.65
C GLY A 290 25.86 16.83 -24.95
N LEU A 291 24.86 16.73 -25.83
CA LEU A 291 24.95 16.08 -27.13
C LEU A 291 25.71 16.97 -28.14
N THR A 292 26.93 16.59 -28.51
CA THR A 292 27.78 17.41 -29.39
C THR A 292 27.96 16.88 -30.81
N ALA A 293 27.55 15.64 -31.08
CA ALA A 293 27.59 15.05 -32.42
C ALA A 293 26.51 13.99 -32.63
N LEU A 294 25.99 13.91 -33.86
CA LEU A 294 25.14 12.82 -34.35
C LEU A 294 25.38 12.58 -35.83
N SER A 295 25.61 11.33 -36.22
CA SER A 295 25.80 10.92 -37.61
C SER A 295 24.97 9.68 -37.96
N ILE A 296 24.24 9.73 -39.08
CA ILE A 296 23.46 8.62 -39.63
C ILE A 296 24.17 8.01 -40.85
N TYR A 297 24.15 6.69 -41.00
CA TYR A 297 24.63 6.03 -42.22
C TYR A 297 23.92 4.71 -42.49
N ARG A 298 24.02 4.25 -43.73
CA ARG A 298 23.35 3.02 -44.18
C ARG A 298 24.06 1.78 -43.63
N LEU A 299 23.29 0.88 -43.01
CA LEU A 299 23.77 -0.43 -42.60
C LEU A 299 24.02 -1.28 -43.86
N GLY A 300 25.29 -1.53 -44.17
CA GLY A 300 25.69 -2.39 -45.29
C GLY A 300 26.06 -3.79 -44.83
N GLN A 301 25.65 -4.83 -45.56
CA GLN A 301 26.12 -6.21 -45.36
C GLN A 301 27.64 -6.31 -45.60
N GLY A 302 28.44 -6.14 -44.53
CA GLY A 302 29.82 -6.60 -44.50
C GLY A 302 30.91 -5.71 -45.12
N GLY A 303 30.74 -4.38 -45.20
CA GLY A 303 31.89 -3.47 -45.05
C GLY A 303 32.25 -2.49 -46.16
N THR A 304 31.41 -1.51 -46.48
CA THR A 304 31.86 -0.35 -47.30
C THR A 304 31.31 1.03 -46.86
N GLY A 305 30.58 1.13 -45.75
CA GLY A 305 30.00 2.41 -45.26
C GLY A 305 30.87 3.18 -44.27
N GLY A 306 31.93 2.58 -43.74
CA GLY A 306 32.85 3.19 -42.78
C GLY A 306 32.21 3.58 -41.44
N GLY A 307 31.07 2.99 -41.06
CA GLY A 307 30.35 3.31 -39.82
C GLY A 307 30.44 2.22 -38.75
N TRP A 308 31.22 1.15 -38.95
CA TRP A 308 31.38 0.13 -37.92
C TRP A 308 32.34 0.62 -36.83
N ALA A 309 32.09 0.29 -35.56
CA ALA A 309 32.95 0.67 -34.44
C ALA A 309 34.42 0.17 -34.53
N LYS A 310 34.71 -0.77 -35.44
CA LYS A 310 36.08 -1.21 -35.76
C LYS A 310 36.83 -0.29 -36.74
N ASP A 311 36.14 0.69 -37.32
CA ASP A 311 36.70 1.63 -38.29
C ASP A 311 37.07 2.93 -37.54
N ASP A 312 38.17 2.91 -36.77
CA ASP A 312 38.52 3.92 -35.76
C ASP A 312 38.50 5.37 -36.26
N GLU A 313 39.24 5.67 -37.32
CA GLU A 313 39.37 7.05 -37.84
C GLU A 313 38.04 7.59 -38.41
N PRO A 314 37.29 6.80 -39.22
CA PRO A 314 35.92 7.16 -39.57
C PRO A 314 34.99 7.35 -38.37
N MET A 315 35.10 6.52 -37.32
CA MET A 315 34.25 6.63 -36.12
C MET A 315 34.58 7.91 -35.35
N TRP A 316 35.86 8.17 -35.08
CA TRP A 316 36.34 9.39 -34.45
C TRP A 316 35.82 10.65 -35.14
N ASN A 317 35.98 10.73 -36.47
CA ASN A 317 35.55 11.90 -37.23
C ASN A 317 34.03 12.17 -37.18
N ARG A 318 33.23 11.18 -36.81
CA ARG A 318 31.76 11.32 -36.65
C ARG A 318 31.34 11.65 -35.23
N MET A 319 32.16 11.29 -34.24
CA MET A 319 31.91 11.56 -32.82
C MET A 319 32.50 12.90 -32.37
N VAL A 320 33.37 13.53 -33.16
CA VAL A 320 33.92 14.86 -32.85
C VAL A 320 32.81 15.91 -32.87
N ALA A 321 32.81 16.77 -31.84
CA ALA A 321 31.90 17.89 -31.66
C ALA A 321 31.63 18.70 -32.95
N GLY A 322 30.36 19.02 -33.18
CA GLY A 322 29.87 19.75 -34.35
C GLY A 322 29.55 18.87 -35.56
N SER A 323 29.71 17.55 -35.44
CA SER A 323 29.40 16.60 -36.51
C SER A 323 27.93 16.18 -36.45
N PHE A 324 27.05 16.96 -37.09
CA PHE A 324 25.62 16.66 -37.22
C PHE A 324 25.25 16.35 -38.68
N ASP A 325 25.03 15.07 -38.99
CA ASP A 325 24.58 14.60 -40.30
C ASP A 325 23.36 13.69 -40.18
N THR A 326 22.19 14.29 -40.44
CA THR A 326 20.90 13.59 -40.54
C THR A 326 20.39 13.51 -41.99
N SER A 327 21.27 13.71 -42.97
CA SER A 327 20.86 13.80 -44.39
C SER A 327 20.35 12.47 -44.96
N LEU A 328 20.80 11.34 -44.41
CA LEU A 328 20.29 10.02 -44.74
C LEU A 328 19.03 9.72 -43.94
N GLN A 329 17.96 9.43 -44.64
CA GLN A 329 16.62 9.10 -44.12
C GLN A 329 16.03 7.99 -45.00
N ARG A 330 15.01 7.29 -44.53
CA ARG A 330 14.24 6.28 -45.27
C ARG A 330 15.14 5.19 -45.85
N ALA A 331 15.94 4.59 -44.96
CA ALA A 331 16.90 3.56 -45.32
C ALA A 331 17.16 2.67 -44.10
N ASN A 332 17.76 1.50 -44.32
CA ASN A 332 18.36 0.75 -43.23
C ASN A 332 19.55 1.51 -42.64
N ILE A 333 19.36 2.10 -41.47
CA ILE A 333 20.32 3.03 -40.85
C ILE A 333 20.88 2.52 -39.53
N SER A 334 22.13 2.88 -39.29
CA SER A 334 22.70 2.95 -37.96
C SER A 334 22.94 4.40 -37.59
N MET A 335 22.84 4.69 -36.30
CA MET A 335 23.04 6.01 -35.71
C MET A 335 24.22 5.95 -34.75
N VAL A 336 25.09 6.96 -34.84
CA VAL A 336 26.15 7.21 -33.85
C VAL A 336 25.93 8.61 -33.30
N PHE A 337 25.93 8.74 -31.98
CA PHE A 337 25.85 10.03 -31.30
C PHE A 337 26.86 10.07 -30.16
N ALA A 338 27.33 11.27 -29.82
CA ALA A 338 28.42 11.44 -28.87
C ALA A 338 28.36 12.76 -28.11
N SER A 339 29.09 12.77 -27.00
CA SER A 339 29.41 13.92 -26.17
C SER A 339 30.93 14.05 -26.00
N GLY A 340 31.41 15.29 -25.86
CA GLY A 340 32.83 15.66 -25.78
C GLY A 340 33.26 16.65 -26.88
N PRO A 341 34.57 16.91 -27.03
CA PRO A 341 35.66 16.23 -26.34
C PRO A 341 35.87 16.73 -24.90
N PHE A 342 36.23 15.82 -23.99
CA PHE A 342 36.64 16.13 -22.63
C PHE A 342 38.02 15.50 -22.30
N PRO A 343 38.79 16.04 -21.35
CA PRO A 343 40.06 15.45 -20.93
C PRO A 343 39.85 14.33 -19.91
N LEU A 344 40.38 13.12 -20.18
CA LEU A 344 40.35 12.01 -19.24
C LEU A 344 41.75 11.78 -18.64
N GLN A 345 41.99 12.33 -17.45
CA GLN A 345 43.29 12.29 -16.77
C GLN A 345 43.62 10.89 -16.23
N GLN A 346 44.88 10.66 -15.89
CA GLN A 346 45.31 9.41 -15.26
C GLN A 346 44.63 9.24 -13.89
N GLY A 347 44.00 8.09 -13.66
CA GLY A 347 43.37 7.74 -12.39
C GLY A 347 42.02 8.41 -12.14
N THR A 348 41.52 9.24 -13.06
CA THR A 348 40.22 9.88 -12.91
C THR A 348 39.08 8.98 -13.40
N ARG A 349 37.90 9.29 -12.89
CA ARG A 349 36.62 8.65 -13.20
C ARG A 349 35.75 9.70 -13.88
N GLU A 350 35.16 9.33 -15.00
CA GLU A 350 34.13 10.12 -15.66
C GLU A 350 32.80 9.36 -15.58
N ARG A 351 31.72 10.06 -15.23
CA ARG A 351 30.39 9.48 -15.06
C ARG A 351 29.46 9.86 -16.20
N PHE A 352 28.61 8.92 -16.57
CA PHE A 352 27.59 9.13 -17.59
C PHE A 352 26.32 8.40 -17.17
N SER A 353 25.20 9.10 -17.26
CA SER A 353 23.88 8.53 -17.05
C SER A 353 23.04 8.70 -18.29
N MET A 354 22.34 7.64 -18.67
CA MET A 354 21.58 7.59 -19.91
C MET A 354 20.26 6.87 -19.73
N SER A 355 19.30 7.28 -20.56
CA SER A 355 18.01 6.59 -20.71
C SER A 355 17.86 6.08 -22.14
N LEU A 356 17.44 4.82 -22.26
CA LEU A 356 16.82 4.30 -23.46
C LEU A 356 15.32 4.53 -23.31
N LEU A 357 14.77 5.34 -24.21
CA LEU A 357 13.41 5.85 -24.17
C LEU A 357 12.60 5.27 -25.32
N PHE A 358 11.33 4.96 -25.04
CA PHE A 358 10.35 4.57 -26.05
C PHE A 358 9.18 5.55 -26.00
N GLY A 359 8.47 5.73 -27.12
CA GLY A 359 7.26 6.55 -27.17
C GLY A 359 6.37 6.19 -28.36
N GLU A 360 5.06 6.41 -28.26
CA GLU A 360 4.12 6.17 -29.36
C GLU A 360 4.35 7.12 -30.55
N ASP A 361 4.83 8.34 -30.29
CA ASP A 361 5.18 9.36 -31.26
C ASP A 361 6.26 10.33 -30.71
N LEU A 362 6.63 11.34 -31.50
CA LEU A 362 7.66 12.30 -31.11
C LEU A 362 7.31 13.11 -29.84
N ASN A 363 6.04 13.46 -29.64
CA ASN A 363 5.68 14.22 -28.44
C ASN A 363 5.76 13.33 -27.20
N ASP A 364 5.38 12.05 -27.35
CA ASP A 364 5.42 11.07 -26.26
C ASP A 364 6.85 10.75 -25.81
N ILE A 365 7.79 10.55 -26.74
CA ILE A 365 9.21 10.30 -26.38
C ILE A 365 9.87 11.55 -25.76
N LEU A 366 9.49 12.76 -26.19
CA LEU A 366 9.95 14.01 -25.56
C LEU A 366 9.38 14.15 -24.14
N PHE A 367 8.11 13.81 -23.92
CA PHE A 367 7.52 13.78 -22.59
C PHE A 367 8.21 12.76 -21.67
N ASN A 368 8.52 11.57 -22.19
CA ASN A 368 9.27 10.56 -21.46
C ASN A 368 10.69 11.06 -21.11
N LYS A 369 11.32 11.83 -22.00
CA LYS A 369 12.60 12.51 -21.73
C LYS A 369 12.48 13.56 -20.60
N GLU A 370 11.49 14.45 -20.65
CA GLU A 370 11.26 15.44 -19.58
C GLU A 370 11.07 14.75 -18.22
N THR A 371 10.26 13.68 -18.21
CA THR A 371 9.95 12.88 -17.03
C THR A 371 11.20 12.20 -16.46
N VAL A 372 12.00 11.54 -17.30
CA VAL A 372 13.21 10.84 -16.85
C VAL A 372 14.29 11.78 -16.34
N GLN A 373 14.38 13.00 -16.89
CA GLN A 373 15.32 14.01 -16.39
C GLN A 373 14.95 14.42 -14.96
N GLN A 374 13.66 14.67 -14.70
CA GLN A 374 13.20 14.99 -13.35
C GLN A 374 13.46 13.84 -12.37
N ILE A 375 13.24 12.59 -12.78
CA ILE A 375 13.57 11.41 -11.97
C ILE A 375 15.08 11.36 -11.68
N TYR A 376 15.91 11.62 -12.68
CA TYR A 376 17.36 11.61 -12.53
C TYR A 376 17.83 12.66 -11.51
N ASN A 377 17.36 13.91 -11.67
CA ASN A 377 17.66 15.05 -10.80
C ASN A 377 17.14 14.82 -9.37
N ALA A 378 15.97 14.18 -9.21
CA ALA A 378 15.45 13.76 -7.89
C ALA A 378 16.21 12.56 -7.27
N ASN A 379 17.45 12.31 -7.68
CA ASN A 379 18.26 11.17 -7.32
C ASN A 379 17.61 9.78 -7.52
N TYR A 380 16.87 9.60 -8.62
CA TYR A 380 16.04 8.41 -8.88
C TYR A 380 14.95 8.16 -7.82
N ASN A 381 14.53 9.20 -7.10
CA ASN A 381 13.32 9.15 -6.29
C ASN A 381 12.12 9.42 -7.20
N PHE A 382 11.31 8.38 -7.37
CA PHE A 382 10.00 8.47 -8.00
C PHE A 382 9.02 9.17 -7.05
N SER A 383 7.95 9.73 -7.60
CA SER A 383 6.70 9.75 -6.83
C SER A 383 6.41 8.33 -6.40
N LYS A 384 6.28 8.07 -5.10
CA LYS A 384 6.12 6.70 -4.60
C LYS A 384 4.67 6.48 -4.21
N PRO A 385 4.03 5.39 -4.67
CA PRO A 385 2.72 5.04 -4.15
C PRO A 385 2.81 4.86 -2.63
N PRO A 386 1.71 5.08 -1.90
CA PRO A 386 1.76 4.99 -0.45
C PRO A 386 2.22 3.62 0.04
N ILE A 387 2.78 3.57 1.25
CA ILE A 387 3.28 2.33 1.88
C ILE A 387 2.24 1.20 1.77
N LYS A 388 2.71 -0.02 1.46
CA LYS A 388 1.86 -1.21 1.39
C LYS A 388 1.23 -1.54 2.74
N PRO A 389 -0.11 -1.67 2.83
CA PRO A 389 -0.75 -2.17 4.04
C PRO A 389 -0.54 -3.69 4.20
N GLU A 390 -0.51 -4.20 5.43
CA GLU A 390 -0.47 -5.64 5.67
C GLU A 390 -1.87 -6.24 5.58
N LEU A 391 -2.11 -7.14 4.62
CA LEU A 391 -3.42 -7.77 4.40
C LEU A 391 -3.47 -9.16 5.04
N THR A 392 -4.55 -9.43 5.76
CA THR A 392 -4.94 -10.79 6.14
C THR A 392 -6.29 -11.17 5.55
N ALA A 393 -6.38 -12.38 5.00
CA ALA A 393 -7.63 -12.96 4.51
C ALA A 393 -7.98 -14.25 5.27
N VAL A 394 -9.23 -14.33 5.73
CA VAL A 394 -9.77 -15.49 6.45
C VAL A 394 -10.91 -16.10 5.63
N PRO A 395 -10.72 -17.29 5.05
CA PRO A 395 -11.78 -17.97 4.31
C PRO A 395 -12.87 -18.52 5.24
N GLY A 396 -14.12 -18.44 4.79
CA GLY A 396 -15.27 -19.06 5.43
C GLY A 396 -16.26 -19.61 4.41
N ASP A 397 -17.42 -20.08 4.90
CA ASP A 397 -18.47 -20.65 4.04
C ASP A 397 -19.14 -19.58 3.19
N GLY A 398 -18.88 -19.60 1.88
CA GLY A 398 -19.43 -18.64 0.91
C GLY A 398 -18.98 -17.20 1.16
N LYS A 399 -17.88 -17.00 1.89
CA LYS A 399 -17.34 -15.67 2.18
C LYS A 399 -15.84 -15.68 2.46
N VAL A 400 -15.20 -14.53 2.27
CA VAL A 400 -13.84 -14.27 2.73
C VAL A 400 -13.86 -12.98 3.53
N PHE A 401 -13.30 -13.03 4.75
CA PHE A 401 -13.11 -11.84 5.57
C PHE A 401 -11.70 -11.28 5.33
N LEU A 402 -11.61 -10.02 4.93
CA LEU A 402 -10.37 -9.30 4.67
C LEU A 402 -10.19 -8.21 5.71
N TYR A 403 -8.98 -8.02 6.23
CA TYR A 403 -8.63 -6.89 7.07
C TYR A 403 -7.16 -6.50 6.89
N TRP A 404 -6.86 -5.22 7.13
CA TRP A 404 -5.52 -4.68 6.95
C TRP A 404 -5.18 -3.58 7.97
N ASP A 405 -3.90 -3.26 8.10
CA ASP A 405 -3.42 -2.16 8.95
C ASP A 405 -3.50 -0.79 8.26
N ASN A 406 -3.15 0.28 8.98
CA ASN A 406 -3.28 1.65 8.50
C ASN A 406 -1.95 2.33 8.20
N ILE A 407 -0.85 1.57 8.03
CA ILE A 407 0.50 2.14 7.87
C ILE A 407 0.63 3.04 6.62
N ALA A 408 -0.17 2.77 5.58
CA ALA A 408 -0.20 3.55 4.35
C ALA A 408 -0.59 5.03 4.57
N GLU A 409 -1.41 5.34 5.58
CA GLU A 409 -1.85 6.71 5.91
C GLU A 409 -0.71 7.59 6.46
N GLU A 410 0.40 6.95 6.85
CA GLU A 410 1.61 7.64 7.29
C GLU A 410 2.64 7.81 6.18
N SER A 411 2.34 7.37 4.96
CA SER A 411 3.21 7.55 3.80
C SER A 411 3.42 9.02 3.48
N ARG A 412 4.65 9.37 3.11
CA ARG A 412 5.05 10.70 2.69
C ARG A 412 5.85 10.61 1.41
N ASP A 413 5.64 11.55 0.49
CA ASP A 413 6.31 11.57 -0.80
C ASP A 413 7.31 12.75 -0.89
N PRO A 414 8.63 12.48 -0.79
CA PRO A 414 9.65 13.50 -0.95
C PRO A 414 9.63 14.18 -2.32
N PHE A 415 9.17 13.49 -3.37
CA PHE A 415 9.07 14.03 -4.73
C PHE A 415 8.12 15.24 -4.80
N LEU A 416 7.14 15.32 -3.90
CA LEU A 416 6.17 16.42 -3.83
C LEU A 416 6.65 17.59 -2.95
N GLY A 417 7.83 17.47 -2.34
CA GLY A 417 8.40 18.44 -1.40
C GLY A 417 7.74 18.43 -0.02
N PHE A 418 8.00 19.48 0.77
CA PHE A 418 7.52 19.58 2.15
C PHE A 418 6.03 19.93 2.29
N GLU A 419 5.39 19.39 3.31
CA GLU A 419 4.00 19.66 3.66
C GLU A 419 3.80 21.16 3.92
N ASN A 420 2.85 21.78 3.22
CA ASN A 420 2.65 23.24 3.23
C ASN A 420 3.91 24.08 2.91
N ASN A 421 4.91 23.51 2.21
CA ASN A 421 6.25 24.08 2.02
C ASN A 421 6.96 24.42 3.35
N ASP A 422 6.69 23.65 4.41
CA ASP A 422 7.26 23.80 5.75
C ASP A 422 8.02 22.52 6.14
N PRO A 423 9.37 22.54 6.15
CA PRO A 423 10.19 21.39 6.50
C PRO A 423 9.88 20.78 7.87
N THR A 424 9.33 21.55 8.81
CA THR A 424 8.99 21.05 10.16
C THR A 424 7.81 20.09 10.17
N GLN A 425 7.03 20.05 9.10
CA GLN A 425 5.86 19.18 8.97
C GLN A 425 6.19 17.86 8.24
N GLY A 426 7.45 17.70 7.81
CA GLY A 426 7.93 16.60 6.98
C GLY A 426 7.48 16.70 5.52
N TYR A 427 7.85 15.72 4.71
CA TYR A 427 7.39 15.62 3.32
C TYR A 427 5.87 15.47 3.25
N LYS A 428 5.28 15.93 2.13
CA LYS A 428 3.84 15.92 1.90
C LYS A 428 3.25 14.53 2.04
N LYS A 429 2.07 14.45 2.65
CA LYS A 429 1.23 13.25 2.63
C LYS A 429 0.26 13.34 1.46
N ASP A 430 0.31 12.36 0.58
CA ASP A 430 -0.53 12.29 -0.62
C ASP A 430 -1.40 11.03 -0.71
N PHE A 431 -1.38 10.18 0.32
CA PHE A 431 -2.29 9.04 0.47
C PHE A 431 -3.76 9.49 0.32
N GLU A 432 -4.51 8.78 -0.54
CA GLU A 432 -5.93 9.03 -0.81
C GLU A 432 -6.82 7.90 -0.28
N GLY A 433 -6.40 6.64 -0.43
CA GLY A 433 -7.26 5.54 0.01
C GLY A 433 -6.74 4.13 -0.21
N TYR A 434 -7.64 3.17 -0.02
CA TYR A 434 -7.45 1.74 -0.22
C TYR A 434 -8.38 1.18 -1.30
N MET A 435 -7.85 0.30 -2.15
CA MET A 435 -8.63 -0.53 -3.07
C MET A 435 -8.43 -2.01 -2.77
N ILE A 436 -9.54 -2.75 -2.77
CA ILE A 436 -9.53 -4.20 -2.58
C ILE A 436 -9.76 -4.86 -3.93
N TYR A 437 -8.79 -5.67 -4.35
CA TYR A 437 -8.88 -6.48 -5.56
C TYR A 437 -9.15 -7.95 -5.22
N ARG A 438 -9.89 -8.61 -6.12
CA ARG A 438 -10.13 -10.05 -6.09
C ARG A 438 -9.97 -10.62 -7.49
N SER A 439 -9.12 -11.62 -7.63
CA SER A 439 -8.89 -12.34 -8.88
C SER A 439 -9.00 -13.85 -8.68
N THR A 440 -9.17 -14.56 -9.79
CA THR A 440 -9.03 -16.03 -9.88
C THR A 440 -7.66 -16.48 -10.39
N GLU A 441 -6.75 -15.53 -10.65
CA GLU A 441 -5.37 -15.75 -11.11
C GLU A 441 -4.39 -14.81 -10.36
N PRO A 442 -3.12 -15.20 -10.21
CA PRO A 442 -2.16 -14.42 -9.44
C PRO A 442 -1.74 -13.10 -10.09
N GLU A 443 -1.87 -12.96 -11.42
CA GLU A 443 -1.52 -11.75 -12.17
C GLU A 443 -2.63 -10.69 -12.18
N PHE A 444 -3.83 -11.03 -11.68
CA PHE A 444 -5.00 -10.15 -11.68
C PHE A 444 -5.42 -9.63 -13.09
N ASN A 445 -5.05 -10.28 -14.20
CA ASN A 445 -5.44 -9.79 -15.54
C ASN A 445 -6.94 -9.98 -15.81
N ASP A 446 -7.59 -10.98 -15.20
CA ASP A 446 -9.03 -11.22 -15.27
C ASP A 446 -9.89 -10.03 -14.79
N ILE A 447 -9.33 -9.15 -13.95
CA ILE A 447 -9.97 -7.92 -13.50
C ILE A 447 -9.36 -6.64 -14.09
N LYS A 448 -8.38 -6.74 -15.00
CA LYS A 448 -7.80 -5.58 -15.74
C LYS A 448 -8.71 -5.13 -16.88
N LEU A 449 -9.87 -4.59 -16.52
CA LEU A 449 -11.00 -4.36 -17.44
C LEU A 449 -11.15 -2.92 -17.93
N ILE A 450 -10.49 -1.95 -17.31
CA ILE A 450 -10.69 -0.53 -17.63
C ILE A 450 -9.75 -0.16 -18.78
N THR A 451 -10.31 0.30 -19.89
CA THR A 451 -9.56 0.61 -21.11
C THR A 451 -9.46 2.10 -21.39
N ASP A 452 -8.43 2.49 -22.14
CA ASP A 452 -8.36 3.81 -22.78
C ASP A 452 -9.32 3.95 -23.97
N SER A 453 -9.32 5.12 -24.60
CA SER A 453 -10.18 5.40 -25.77
C SER A 453 -9.84 4.57 -27.01
N LYS A 454 -8.68 3.91 -27.04
CA LYS A 454 -8.23 3.00 -28.10
C LYS A 454 -8.60 1.54 -27.80
N GLY A 455 -9.13 1.25 -26.60
CA GLY A 455 -9.51 -0.09 -26.17
C GLY A 455 -8.37 -0.89 -25.52
N SER A 456 -7.25 -0.26 -25.20
CA SER A 456 -6.14 -0.88 -24.48
C SER A 456 -6.40 -0.87 -22.98
N THR A 457 -6.19 -2.00 -22.29
CA THR A 457 -6.45 -2.14 -20.85
C THR A 457 -5.40 -1.40 -20.03
N LYS A 458 -5.82 -0.44 -19.19
CA LYS A 458 -4.96 0.39 -18.33
C LYS A 458 -5.11 0.09 -16.84
N TYR A 459 -6.34 0.00 -16.31
CA TYR A 459 -6.56 -0.16 -14.87
C TYR A 459 -7.34 -1.43 -14.50
N TRP A 460 -7.18 -1.86 -13.24
CA TRP A 460 -7.92 -2.96 -12.64
C TRP A 460 -9.23 -2.45 -12.05
N LYS A 461 -10.28 -3.27 -12.12
CA LYS A 461 -11.56 -2.96 -11.49
C LYS A 461 -11.54 -3.46 -10.04
N PRO A 462 -11.58 -2.56 -9.03
CA PRO A 462 -11.64 -2.98 -7.64
C PRO A 462 -12.99 -3.61 -7.29
N LEU A 463 -12.97 -4.49 -6.29
CA LEU A 463 -14.17 -5.03 -5.65
C LEU A 463 -14.83 -3.97 -4.78
N VAL A 464 -14.01 -3.19 -4.05
CA VAL A 464 -14.41 -2.03 -3.26
C VAL A 464 -13.25 -1.05 -3.13
N GLN A 465 -13.57 0.23 -2.94
CA GLN A 465 -12.61 1.31 -2.72
C GLN A 465 -13.06 2.13 -1.50
N TYR A 466 -12.11 2.51 -0.67
CA TYR A 466 -12.29 3.35 0.51
C TYR A 466 -11.33 4.53 0.47
N ASP A 467 -11.86 5.73 0.39
CA ASP A 467 -11.12 6.96 0.16
C ASP A 467 -11.33 7.96 1.29
N LEU A 468 -10.49 8.99 1.35
CA LEU A 468 -10.61 10.08 2.30
C LEU A 468 -11.90 10.88 2.09
N LYS A 469 -12.20 11.75 3.06
CA LYS A 469 -13.35 12.67 2.98
C LYS A 469 -12.86 14.11 2.90
N ASP A 470 -12.28 14.48 1.76
CA ASP A 470 -11.53 15.72 1.54
C ASP A 470 -11.91 16.48 0.25
N SER A 471 -12.94 16.02 -0.48
CA SER A 471 -13.41 16.54 -1.77
C SER A 471 -12.61 16.10 -3.00
N ILE A 472 -11.67 15.15 -2.86
CA ILE A 472 -10.96 14.54 -3.97
C ILE A 472 -11.71 13.28 -4.40
N MET A 473 -12.42 13.37 -5.53
CA MET A 473 -13.27 12.28 -5.98
C MET A 473 -13.39 12.23 -7.50
N GLY A 474 -13.94 11.12 -8.00
CA GLY A 474 -14.20 10.92 -9.42
C GLY A 474 -12.96 10.63 -10.24
N PRO A 475 -13.06 10.74 -11.58
CA PRO A 475 -11.93 10.53 -12.47
C PRO A 475 -10.88 11.63 -12.24
N ASP A 476 -9.62 11.24 -12.16
CA ASP A 476 -8.51 12.17 -12.12
C ASP A 476 -8.52 13.08 -13.37
N PRO A 477 -8.19 14.38 -13.28
CA PRO A 477 -8.13 15.25 -14.44
C PRO A 477 -7.07 14.84 -15.47
N ILE A 478 -6.00 14.18 -15.03
CA ILE A 478 -4.92 13.68 -15.87
C ILE A 478 -5.24 12.22 -16.22
N GLY A 479 -5.04 11.85 -17.48
CA GLY A 479 -5.41 10.53 -17.98
C GLY A 479 -4.55 10.11 -19.16
N ILE A 480 -4.45 8.80 -19.37
CA ILE A 480 -3.68 8.20 -20.47
C ILE A 480 -4.63 7.89 -21.61
N ASN A 481 -4.52 8.60 -22.73
CA ASN A 481 -5.36 8.37 -23.92
C ASN A 481 -6.88 8.32 -23.59
N GLY A 482 -7.34 9.13 -22.63
CA GLY A 482 -8.73 9.20 -22.18
C GLY A 482 -9.16 8.16 -21.14
N ALA A 483 -8.28 7.26 -20.69
CA ALA A 483 -8.48 6.53 -19.44
C ALA A 483 -8.02 7.38 -18.26
N HIS A 484 -8.86 7.52 -17.24
CA HIS A 484 -8.58 8.30 -16.05
C HIS A 484 -8.66 7.41 -14.82
N PHE A 485 -7.69 7.54 -13.91
CA PHE A 485 -7.71 6.85 -12.63
C PHE A 485 -8.91 7.33 -11.80
N TRP A 486 -9.60 6.45 -11.09
CA TRP A 486 -10.75 6.82 -10.27
C TRP A 486 -10.32 7.04 -8.82
N ARG A 487 -10.34 8.31 -8.35
CA ARG A 487 -9.79 8.70 -7.05
C ARG A 487 -10.68 8.38 -5.85
N GLY A 488 -11.97 8.11 -6.08
CA GLY A 488 -12.87 7.75 -4.99
C GLY A 488 -14.26 8.36 -5.08
N SER A 489 -15.02 8.28 -4.00
CA SER A 489 -16.42 8.72 -3.88
C SER A 489 -16.80 9.19 -2.46
N GLU A 490 -15.83 9.69 -1.69
CA GLU A 490 -15.95 10.21 -0.32
C GLU A 490 -16.54 9.18 0.65
N THR A 491 -16.09 7.94 0.55
CA THR A 491 -16.66 6.84 1.33
C THR A 491 -16.16 6.84 2.78
N GLY A 492 -14.95 7.34 3.02
CA GLY A 492 -14.25 7.27 4.29
C GLY A 492 -13.49 5.95 4.46
N LEU A 493 -12.32 6.03 5.09
CA LEU A 493 -11.43 4.88 5.28
C LEU A 493 -12.05 3.75 6.12
N ARG A 494 -11.80 2.52 5.69
CA ARG A 494 -12.11 1.28 6.40
C ARG A 494 -10.88 0.38 6.43
N TYR A 495 -10.90 -0.58 7.35
CA TYR A 495 -9.79 -1.51 7.62
C TYR A 495 -10.23 -2.98 7.52
N SER A 496 -11.42 -3.21 6.98
CA SER A 496 -11.92 -4.56 6.74
C SER A 496 -13.02 -4.58 5.67
N TYR A 497 -13.17 -5.74 5.04
CA TYR A 497 -14.20 -6.02 4.06
C TYR A 497 -14.64 -7.49 4.12
N VAL A 498 -15.92 -7.76 3.91
CA VAL A 498 -16.43 -9.13 3.81
C VAL A 498 -16.87 -9.36 2.38
N ASP A 499 -16.08 -10.16 1.65
CA ASP A 499 -16.50 -10.64 0.35
C ASP A 499 -17.49 -11.79 0.54
N THR A 500 -18.70 -11.65 0.00
CA THR A 500 -19.76 -12.68 0.04
C THR A 500 -20.10 -13.23 -1.34
N ASP A 501 -19.40 -12.77 -2.38
CA ASP A 501 -19.56 -13.19 -3.76
C ASP A 501 -18.46 -14.19 -4.15
N VAL A 502 -18.28 -15.21 -3.31
CA VAL A 502 -17.27 -16.27 -3.51
C VAL A 502 -17.90 -17.65 -3.49
N ASN A 503 -17.31 -18.56 -4.25
CA ASN A 503 -17.74 -19.95 -4.28
C ASN A 503 -16.75 -20.82 -3.53
N ASN A 504 -17.26 -21.70 -2.66
CA ASN A 504 -16.41 -22.65 -1.93
C ASN A 504 -15.64 -23.55 -2.92
N GLY A 505 -14.39 -23.88 -2.57
CA GLY A 505 -13.50 -24.73 -3.37
C GLY A 505 -12.78 -24.02 -4.53
N VAL A 506 -13.15 -22.77 -4.83
CA VAL A 506 -12.43 -21.91 -5.78
C VAL A 506 -11.30 -21.20 -5.05
N LYS A 507 -10.10 -21.20 -5.65
CA LYS A 507 -8.95 -20.44 -5.14
C LYS A 507 -9.10 -18.98 -5.58
N TYR A 508 -9.01 -18.06 -4.63
CA TYR A 508 -9.06 -16.63 -4.87
C TYR A 508 -7.75 -15.97 -4.43
N TYR A 509 -7.38 -14.94 -5.18
CA TYR A 509 -6.22 -14.09 -4.96
C TYR A 509 -6.75 -12.70 -4.61
N TYR A 510 -6.38 -12.18 -3.43
CA TYR A 510 -6.77 -10.86 -2.95
C TYR A 510 -5.56 -9.95 -2.82
N ALA A 511 -5.77 -8.66 -3.05
CA ALA A 511 -4.81 -7.62 -2.74
C ALA A 511 -5.51 -6.40 -2.12
N CYS A 512 -4.88 -5.77 -1.13
CA CYS A 512 -5.24 -4.47 -0.60
C CYS A 512 -4.17 -3.49 -1.04
N VAL A 513 -4.47 -2.63 -2.01
CA VAL A 513 -3.53 -1.60 -2.44
C VAL A 513 -3.91 -0.28 -1.81
N SER A 514 -2.92 0.45 -1.34
CA SER A 514 -3.01 1.87 -1.04
C SER A 514 -2.72 2.66 -2.32
N TYR A 515 -3.32 3.84 -2.46
CA TYR A 515 -3.10 4.73 -3.60
C TYR A 515 -3.08 6.20 -3.17
N ASP A 516 -2.37 7.03 -3.93
CA ASP A 516 -2.25 8.47 -3.71
C ASP A 516 -3.27 9.29 -4.53
N GLN A 517 -3.30 10.59 -4.29
CA GLN A 517 -4.22 11.53 -4.94
C GLN A 517 -3.71 12.08 -6.30
N GLY A 518 -2.45 11.80 -6.68
CA GLY A 518 -1.72 12.49 -7.76
C GLY A 518 -1.51 14.00 -7.51
N ASP A 519 -0.99 14.73 -8.49
CA ASP A 519 -0.96 16.21 -8.49
C ASP A 519 -1.15 16.76 -9.91
N PRO A 520 -2.38 17.11 -10.32
CA PRO A 520 -2.66 17.63 -11.66
C PRO A 520 -1.98 18.97 -12.00
N LYS A 521 -1.35 19.64 -11.03
CA LYS A 521 -0.62 20.90 -11.23
C LYS A 521 0.90 20.70 -11.26
N PHE A 522 1.37 19.48 -11.05
CA PHE A 522 2.79 19.17 -11.07
C PHE A 522 3.33 19.24 -12.50
N GLY A 523 4.41 20.00 -12.70
CA GLY A 523 5.03 20.18 -14.02
C GLY A 523 4.07 20.72 -15.10
N THR A 524 4.30 20.30 -16.35
CA THR A 524 3.54 20.74 -17.54
C THR A 524 2.34 19.85 -17.86
N ALA A 525 2.36 18.58 -17.44
CA ALA A 525 1.35 17.56 -17.76
C ALA A 525 0.56 17.02 -16.56
N GLY A 526 0.96 17.36 -15.32
CA GLY A 526 0.38 16.82 -14.09
C GLY A 526 0.93 15.44 -13.72
N LEU A 527 0.95 15.15 -12.42
CA LEU A 527 1.30 13.86 -11.84
C LEU A 527 0.03 13.02 -11.66
N GLN A 528 0.00 11.80 -12.19
CA GLN A 528 -1.14 10.90 -12.07
C GLN A 528 -1.15 10.16 -10.74
N PRO A 529 -2.34 9.77 -10.24
CA PRO A 529 -2.43 8.89 -9.10
C PRO A 529 -1.69 7.56 -9.29
N SER A 530 -1.00 7.07 -8.27
CA SER A 530 -0.32 5.77 -8.27
C SER A 530 -0.84 4.86 -7.16
N GLU A 531 -0.79 3.54 -7.38
CA GLU A 531 -1.15 2.52 -6.39
C GLU A 531 0.03 1.61 -6.08
N CYS A 532 0.13 1.12 -4.84
CA CYS A 532 1.24 0.24 -4.47
C CYS A 532 1.15 -1.13 -5.16
N THR A 533 2.31 -1.75 -5.40
CA THR A 533 2.37 -3.01 -6.14
C THR A 533 1.68 -4.15 -5.40
N LYS A 534 1.17 -5.13 -6.17
CA LYS A 534 0.48 -6.35 -5.70
C LYS A 534 1.03 -7.54 -6.46
N ILE A 535 1.91 -8.33 -5.83
CA ILE A 535 2.65 -9.39 -6.51
C ILE A 535 2.36 -10.74 -5.85
N ILE A 536 1.89 -11.67 -6.67
CA ILE A 536 1.80 -13.09 -6.32
C ILE A 536 2.46 -13.86 -7.46
N THR A 537 3.34 -14.80 -7.16
CA THR A 537 3.97 -15.64 -8.19
C THR A 537 3.68 -17.10 -7.95
N GLU A 538 3.46 -17.84 -9.03
CA GLU A 538 3.28 -19.29 -9.03
C GLU A 538 4.19 -19.97 -10.05
N ASP A 539 4.52 -21.24 -9.81
CA ASP A 539 5.22 -22.06 -10.80
C ASP A 539 4.25 -22.64 -11.84
N PHE A 540 4.77 -23.26 -12.90
CA PHE A 540 3.96 -23.95 -13.92
C PHE A 540 3.10 -25.12 -13.37
N ALA A 541 3.30 -25.53 -12.12
CA ALA A 541 2.50 -26.54 -11.44
C ALA A 541 1.42 -25.92 -10.53
N GLY A 542 1.29 -24.59 -10.49
CA GLY A 542 0.30 -23.86 -9.68
C GLY A 542 0.67 -23.75 -8.21
N ASN A 543 1.93 -24.02 -7.85
CA ASN A 543 2.43 -23.82 -6.49
C ASN A 543 2.87 -22.37 -6.31
N ILE A 544 2.31 -21.73 -5.28
CA ILE A 544 2.67 -20.37 -4.90
C ILE A 544 4.15 -20.31 -4.48
N GLN A 545 4.91 -19.41 -5.10
CA GLN A 545 6.32 -19.16 -4.80
C GLN A 545 6.50 -17.92 -3.91
N PHE A 546 5.66 -16.90 -4.11
CA PHE A 546 5.70 -15.65 -3.35
C PHE A 546 4.30 -15.04 -3.22
N VAL A 547 4.03 -14.46 -2.05
CA VAL A 547 2.84 -13.64 -1.76
C VAL A 547 3.34 -12.39 -1.05
N ASP A 548 3.05 -11.22 -1.62
CA ASP A 548 3.41 -9.94 -1.03
C ASP A 548 2.63 -9.65 0.26
N ILE A 549 3.12 -8.71 1.09
CA ILE A 549 2.54 -8.40 2.42
C ILE A 549 1.09 -7.89 2.34
N ASN A 550 0.75 -7.23 1.24
CA ASN A 550 -0.58 -6.69 0.97
C ASN A 550 -1.48 -7.64 0.17
N CYS A 551 -1.04 -8.89 -0.02
CA CYS A 551 -1.72 -9.91 -0.82
C CYS A 551 -2.08 -11.13 0.02
N ALA A 552 -3.10 -11.87 -0.40
CA ALA A 552 -3.49 -13.12 0.24
C ALA A 552 -4.10 -14.11 -0.75
N VAL A 553 -3.82 -15.40 -0.56
CA VAL A 553 -4.38 -16.49 -1.38
C VAL A 553 -5.20 -17.41 -0.48
N VAL A 554 -6.49 -17.54 -0.77
CA VAL A 554 -7.42 -18.31 0.06
C VAL A 554 -8.38 -19.15 -0.77
N VAL A 555 -8.82 -20.25 -0.19
CA VAL A 555 -9.91 -21.09 -0.73
C VAL A 555 -11.03 -21.09 0.31
N PRO A 556 -12.13 -20.33 0.12
CA PRO A 556 -13.31 -20.46 0.96
C PRO A 556 -13.81 -21.90 0.91
N ASN A 557 -14.23 -22.42 2.05
CA ASN A 557 -14.71 -23.78 2.19
C ASN A 557 -15.87 -23.83 3.17
N ALA A 558 -16.79 -24.76 2.93
CA ALA A 558 -17.80 -25.08 3.92
C ALA A 558 -17.10 -25.71 5.15
N PRO A 559 -17.54 -25.39 6.37
CA PRO A 559 -16.97 -25.97 7.57
C PRO A 559 -17.19 -27.48 7.62
N ALA A 560 -16.36 -28.17 8.41
CA ALA A 560 -16.51 -29.60 8.62
C ALA A 560 -17.86 -29.95 9.26
N ALA A 561 -18.37 -31.15 8.95
CA ALA A 561 -19.58 -31.64 9.60
C ALA A 561 -19.40 -31.66 11.13
N GLY A 562 -20.39 -31.14 11.85
CA GLY A 562 -20.35 -30.97 13.31
C GLY A 562 -19.81 -29.64 13.80
N TYR A 563 -19.41 -28.72 12.91
CA TYR A 563 -18.91 -27.40 13.28
C TYR A 563 -19.92 -26.59 14.08
N VAL A 564 -19.46 -26.07 15.23
CA VAL A 564 -20.17 -25.09 16.05
C VAL A 564 -19.35 -23.80 16.06
N PRO A 565 -19.90 -22.67 15.58
CA PRO A 565 -19.16 -21.40 15.51
C PRO A 565 -18.81 -20.87 16.89
N PRO A 566 -17.76 -20.04 17.00
CA PRO A 566 -17.41 -19.39 18.26
C PRO A 566 -18.52 -18.42 18.67
N ASN A 567 -18.61 -18.15 19.96
CA ASN A 567 -19.66 -17.32 20.53
C ASN A 567 -19.10 -16.33 21.55
N ILE A 568 -19.62 -15.10 21.51
CA ILE A 568 -19.38 -14.08 22.54
C ILE A 568 -20.43 -14.26 23.64
N VAL A 569 -19.97 -14.46 24.87
CA VAL A 569 -20.82 -14.67 26.05
C VAL A 569 -20.72 -13.46 26.96
N GLY A 570 -21.79 -12.68 27.06
CA GLY A 570 -21.86 -11.45 27.86
C GLY A 570 -22.86 -10.49 27.25
N ASP A 571 -23.20 -9.42 27.98
CA ASP A 571 -23.97 -8.31 27.41
C ASP A 571 -23.02 -7.27 26.84
N THR A 572 -23.05 -7.11 25.51
CA THR A 572 -22.28 -6.09 24.79
C THR A 572 -23.13 -4.88 24.43
N LYS A 573 -24.44 -4.91 24.72
CA LYS A 573 -25.37 -3.81 24.43
C LYS A 573 -25.49 -2.82 25.56
N THR A 574 -25.13 -3.21 26.78
CA THR A 574 -25.14 -2.34 27.95
C THR A 574 -23.88 -2.51 28.77
N VAL A 575 -23.41 -1.42 29.40
CA VAL A 575 -22.24 -1.47 30.28
C VAL A 575 -22.52 -2.40 31.46
N THR A 576 -21.54 -3.23 31.81
CA THR A 576 -21.63 -4.11 32.98
C THR A 576 -21.45 -3.33 34.28
N THR A 577 -20.57 -2.33 34.27
CA THR A 577 -20.36 -1.37 35.35
C THR A 577 -20.34 0.02 34.76
N GLY A 578 -20.95 1.00 35.43
CA GLY A 578 -20.91 2.38 34.98
C GLY A 578 -22.27 2.92 34.56
N ILE A 579 -22.26 4.04 33.84
CA ILE A 579 -23.47 4.78 33.45
C ILE A 579 -23.63 5.00 31.95
N GLY A 580 -22.58 4.80 31.14
CA GLY A 580 -22.65 5.00 29.69
C GLY A 580 -23.77 4.18 29.04
N SER A 581 -24.47 4.78 28.08
CA SER A 581 -25.60 4.15 27.37
C SER A 581 -25.28 3.67 25.96
N GLY A 582 -24.01 3.77 25.57
CA GLY A 582 -23.52 3.18 24.32
C GLY A 582 -23.45 1.65 24.35
N ALA A 583 -22.94 1.08 23.26
CA ALA A 583 -22.80 -0.37 23.09
C ALA A 583 -21.47 -0.76 22.42
N LEU A 584 -21.11 -2.04 22.53
CA LEU A 584 -20.08 -2.68 21.73
C LEU A 584 -20.73 -3.56 20.66
N GLN A 585 -20.31 -3.36 19.43
CA GLN A 585 -20.59 -4.27 18.32
C GLN A 585 -19.36 -5.14 18.08
N MET A 586 -19.55 -6.46 18.17
CA MET A 586 -18.48 -7.45 18.05
C MET A 586 -18.45 -8.00 16.62
N THR A 587 -17.25 -8.08 16.05
CA THR A 587 -17.01 -8.72 14.75
C THR A 587 -16.01 -9.84 14.92
N ILE A 588 -16.41 -11.08 14.60
CA ILE A 588 -15.50 -12.23 14.57
C ILE A 588 -14.83 -12.25 13.20
N LEU A 589 -13.51 -12.12 13.20
CA LEU A 589 -12.67 -12.01 12.00
C LEU A 589 -12.07 -13.38 11.65
N ASP A 590 -11.42 -14.01 12.64
CA ASP A 590 -10.86 -15.35 12.55
C ASP A 590 -11.43 -16.25 13.66
N PRO A 591 -12.41 -17.11 13.33
CA PRO A 591 -12.96 -18.07 14.28
C PRO A 591 -11.91 -18.99 14.92
N ALA A 592 -10.81 -19.30 14.22
CA ALA A 592 -9.80 -20.23 14.71
C ALA A 592 -8.89 -19.62 15.79
N ALA A 593 -8.72 -18.30 15.77
CA ALA A 593 -7.97 -17.56 16.79
C ALA A 593 -8.77 -17.32 18.08
N ILE A 594 -10.09 -17.54 18.10
CA ILE A 594 -10.94 -17.33 19.29
C ILE A 594 -10.63 -18.40 20.37
N GLN A 595 -10.14 -17.94 21.52
CA GLN A 595 -9.74 -18.81 22.62
C GLN A 595 -10.86 -19.04 23.64
N SER A 596 -11.30 -20.29 23.78
CA SER A 596 -12.36 -20.64 24.74
C SER A 596 -11.95 -20.35 26.20
N GLY A 597 -12.82 -19.67 26.94
CA GLY A 597 -12.60 -19.30 28.34
C GLY A 597 -11.82 -18.00 28.54
N ALA A 598 -11.42 -17.29 27.47
CA ALA A 598 -10.85 -15.96 27.59
C ALA A 598 -11.93 -14.96 28.02
N ALA A 599 -11.66 -14.22 29.09
CA ALA A 599 -12.51 -13.13 29.59
C ALA A 599 -11.90 -11.78 29.20
N TYR A 600 -12.75 -10.85 28.79
CA TYR A 600 -12.36 -9.52 28.32
C TYR A 600 -13.06 -8.44 29.14
N GLN A 601 -12.30 -7.40 29.46
CA GLN A 601 -12.78 -6.16 30.04
C GLN A 601 -12.43 -5.00 29.09
N VAL A 602 -13.44 -4.28 28.63
CA VAL A 602 -13.28 -3.03 27.90
C VAL A 602 -13.53 -1.88 28.86
N GLU A 603 -12.51 -1.07 29.14
CA GLU A 603 -12.56 0.00 30.14
C GLU A 603 -12.33 1.36 29.50
N PHE A 604 -13.25 2.30 29.72
CA PHE A 604 -13.19 3.63 29.11
C PHE A 604 -12.47 4.64 29.99
N THR A 605 -11.87 5.64 29.34
CA THR A 605 -11.29 6.83 29.96
C THR A 605 -11.95 8.08 29.40
N SER A 606 -12.30 9.02 30.27
CA SER A 606 -12.88 10.32 29.91
C SER A 606 -12.08 11.47 30.52
N ASN A 607 -12.20 12.66 29.91
CA ASN A 607 -11.68 13.90 30.48
C ASN A 607 -12.68 14.55 31.47
N THR A 608 -12.29 15.71 32.00
CA THR A 608 -13.07 16.64 32.84
C THR A 608 -13.85 16.00 34.01
N ALA A 609 -14.37 16.83 34.92
CA ALA A 609 -15.14 16.31 36.05
C ALA A 609 -16.59 16.01 35.63
N TYR A 610 -17.15 14.95 36.21
CA TYR A 610 -18.59 14.68 36.15
C TYR A 610 -19.38 15.92 36.61
N PRO A 611 -20.41 16.36 35.87
CA PRO A 611 -21.13 15.67 34.78
C PRO A 611 -20.72 16.05 33.34
N LEU A 612 -19.68 16.86 33.13
CA LEU A 612 -19.30 17.42 31.81
C LEU A 612 -18.12 16.69 31.17
N TYR A 613 -18.15 15.36 31.16
CA TYR A 613 -17.05 14.54 30.65
C TYR A 613 -17.21 14.20 29.16
N LYS A 614 -16.09 13.99 28.47
CA LYS A 614 -16.00 13.45 27.11
C LYS A 614 -15.10 12.22 27.11
N THR A 615 -15.56 11.15 26.46
CA THR A 615 -14.78 9.92 26.28
C THR A 615 -13.55 10.20 25.42
N LEU A 616 -12.37 9.75 25.85
CA LEU A 616 -11.10 9.94 25.16
C LEU A 616 -10.60 8.65 24.52
N SER A 617 -10.73 7.53 25.22
CA SER A 617 -10.12 6.25 24.82
C SER A 617 -10.73 5.07 25.58
N TYR A 618 -10.33 3.87 25.20
CA TYR A 618 -10.63 2.63 25.90
C TYR A 618 -9.43 1.68 25.90
N LYS A 619 -9.42 0.77 26.87
CA LYS A 619 -8.46 -0.33 26.95
C LYS A 619 -9.17 -1.66 26.83
N ILE A 620 -8.55 -2.59 26.11
CA ILE A 620 -8.99 -3.98 26.04
C ILE A 620 -8.06 -4.80 26.92
N ILE A 621 -8.60 -5.37 27.98
CA ILE A 621 -7.87 -6.17 28.96
C ILE A 621 -8.36 -7.60 28.85
N LYS A 622 -7.45 -8.55 28.69
CA LYS A 622 -7.75 -9.98 28.59
C LYS A 622 -7.30 -10.70 29.85
N THR A 623 -8.13 -11.62 30.34
CA THR A 623 -7.76 -12.60 31.36
C THR A 623 -7.96 -14.00 30.79
N LEU A 624 -6.89 -14.79 30.74
CA LEU A 624 -6.93 -16.20 30.33
C LEU A 624 -6.02 -17.03 31.24
N ASN A 625 -6.52 -18.18 31.72
CA ASN A 625 -5.78 -19.09 32.60
C ASN A 625 -5.15 -18.41 33.84
N GLY A 626 -5.79 -17.34 34.34
CA GLY A 626 -5.34 -16.58 35.50
C GLY A 626 -4.29 -15.49 35.20
N VAL A 627 -3.86 -15.33 33.95
CA VAL A 627 -2.98 -14.24 33.51
C VAL A 627 -3.82 -13.11 32.95
N THR A 628 -3.58 -11.87 33.40
CA THR A 628 -4.27 -10.67 32.94
C THR A 628 -3.29 -9.73 32.24
N ASP A 629 -3.62 -9.30 31.02
CA ASP A 629 -2.80 -8.41 30.22
C ASP A 629 -3.64 -7.35 29.48
N THR A 630 -3.05 -6.18 29.22
CA THR A 630 -3.66 -5.13 28.40
C THR A 630 -3.27 -5.34 26.95
N ILE A 631 -4.23 -5.74 26.11
CA ILE A 631 -3.97 -6.12 24.72
C ILE A 631 -3.88 -4.89 23.82
N LYS A 632 -4.75 -3.90 24.01
CA LYS A 632 -4.78 -2.66 23.23
C LYS A 632 -5.22 -1.46 24.07
N THR A 633 -4.70 -0.29 23.73
CA THR A 633 -5.23 1.03 24.14
C THR A 633 -5.58 1.79 22.87
N ILE A 634 -6.82 2.26 22.75
CA ILE A 634 -7.36 2.80 21.50
C ILE A 634 -8.08 4.12 21.82
N ASP A 635 -7.80 5.16 21.04
CA ASP A 635 -8.40 6.48 21.23
C ASP A 635 -9.77 6.65 20.53
N SER A 636 -10.37 7.82 20.73
CA SER A 636 -11.72 8.13 20.25
C SER A 636 -11.88 8.24 18.72
N SER A 637 -10.80 8.28 17.94
CA SER A 637 -10.86 8.25 16.46
C SER A 637 -11.48 6.96 15.92
N TYR A 638 -11.40 5.87 16.69
CA TYR A 638 -11.99 4.57 16.39
C TYR A 638 -13.45 4.40 16.88
N PHE A 639 -14.12 5.48 17.30
CA PHE A 639 -15.52 5.42 17.73
C PHE A 639 -16.49 5.57 16.56
N GLY A 640 -17.52 4.73 16.55
CA GLY A 640 -18.57 4.73 15.53
C GLY A 640 -18.92 3.34 15.02
N SER A 641 -20.07 3.22 14.36
CA SER A 641 -20.56 1.95 13.79
C SER A 641 -19.73 1.44 12.61
N GLU A 642 -18.97 2.33 11.98
CA GLU A 642 -18.12 2.01 10.81
C GLU A 642 -16.63 2.05 11.15
N ARG A 643 -16.29 2.28 12.42
CA ARG A 643 -14.91 2.28 12.92
C ARG A 643 -14.71 1.02 13.75
N VAL A 644 -13.74 0.18 13.38
CA VAL A 644 -13.41 -1.07 14.05
C VAL A 644 -12.05 -0.94 14.72
N SER A 645 -11.92 -1.46 15.93
CA SER A 645 -10.62 -1.57 16.61
C SER A 645 -9.62 -2.35 15.74
N PRO A 646 -8.30 -2.10 15.90
CA PRO A 646 -7.30 -3.06 15.47
C PRO A 646 -7.65 -4.48 15.96
N PRO A 647 -7.53 -5.52 15.12
CA PRO A 647 -7.84 -6.89 15.49
C PRO A 647 -7.10 -7.38 16.74
N PHE A 648 -7.77 -8.23 17.52
CA PHE A 648 -7.19 -8.93 18.66
C PHE A 648 -7.87 -10.29 18.84
N ASP A 649 -7.08 -11.34 19.10
CA ASP A 649 -7.58 -12.71 19.36
C ASP A 649 -8.65 -13.23 18.37
N GLY A 650 -8.57 -12.86 17.09
CA GLY A 650 -9.55 -13.28 16.07
C GLY A 650 -10.84 -12.45 16.01
N MET A 651 -10.92 -11.32 16.71
CA MET A 651 -12.08 -10.42 16.71
C MET A 651 -11.69 -8.94 16.67
N ALA A 652 -12.65 -8.08 16.41
CA ALA A 652 -12.56 -6.63 16.58
C ALA A 652 -13.86 -6.07 17.19
N ILE A 653 -13.79 -4.85 17.73
CA ILE A 653 -14.94 -4.17 18.32
C ILE A 653 -15.16 -2.80 17.72
N SER A 654 -16.43 -2.47 17.48
CA SER A 654 -16.87 -1.10 17.22
C SER A 654 -17.52 -0.54 18.47
N VAL A 655 -17.03 0.62 18.92
CA VAL A 655 -17.56 1.31 20.10
C VAL A 655 -18.61 2.31 19.63
N LEU A 656 -19.87 2.04 19.97
CA LEU A 656 -21.00 2.95 19.72
C LEU A 656 -21.13 3.89 20.91
N ASN A 657 -20.36 4.99 20.89
CA ASN A 657 -20.38 5.99 21.94
C ASN A 657 -21.35 7.12 21.63
N ASP A 658 -22.09 7.59 22.63
CA ASP A 658 -22.93 8.78 22.50
C ASP A 658 -22.05 10.04 22.34
N THR A 659 -22.43 10.96 21.46
CA THR A 659 -21.67 12.19 21.22
C THR A 659 -21.96 13.28 22.24
N ALA A 660 -23.12 13.22 22.89
CA ALA A 660 -23.56 14.18 23.90
C ALA A 660 -24.57 13.55 24.87
N VAL A 661 -24.72 14.19 26.03
CA VAL A 661 -25.81 13.91 26.97
C VAL A 661 -27.08 14.62 26.47
N ALA A 662 -28.06 13.84 26.05
CA ALA A 662 -29.33 14.31 25.51
C ALA A 662 -30.49 13.44 26.00
N ILE A 663 -31.73 13.92 25.88
CA ILE A 663 -32.90 13.09 26.15
C ILE A 663 -33.06 12.08 25.00
N ASN A 664 -33.30 10.82 25.35
CA ASN A 664 -33.73 9.80 24.42
C ASN A 664 -35.27 9.83 24.38
N ASP A 665 -35.82 10.51 23.37
CA ASP A 665 -37.27 10.70 23.22
C ASP A 665 -38.02 9.38 23.04
N SER A 666 -37.39 8.37 22.43
CA SER A 666 -38.01 7.05 22.19
C SER A 666 -38.23 6.24 23.48
N LEU A 667 -37.47 6.56 24.54
CA LEU A 667 -37.52 5.89 25.85
C LEU A 667 -38.09 6.80 26.96
N THR A 668 -38.36 8.07 26.64
CA THR A 668 -38.89 9.07 27.57
C THR A 668 -40.40 9.19 27.42
N GLY A 669 -41.14 9.17 28.52
CA GLY A 669 -42.59 9.24 28.49
C GLY A 669 -43.27 8.71 29.75
N TRP A 670 -44.59 8.57 29.69
CA TRP A 670 -45.37 7.97 30.77
C TRP A 670 -45.14 6.45 30.84
N LEU A 671 -44.59 5.98 31.96
CA LEU A 671 -44.45 4.55 32.29
C LEU A 671 -45.75 3.96 32.84
N ILE A 672 -46.48 4.72 33.65
CA ILE A 672 -47.83 4.41 34.13
C ILE A 672 -48.69 5.65 33.87
N ARG A 673 -49.75 5.51 33.09
CA ARG A 673 -50.56 6.64 32.60
C ARG A 673 -52.04 6.43 32.87
N ASN A 674 -52.58 7.12 33.87
CA ASN A 674 -54.03 7.27 34.09
C ASN A 674 -54.51 8.71 33.86
N ASN A 675 -53.72 9.50 33.13
CA ASN A 675 -53.97 10.90 32.81
C ASN A 675 -53.84 11.16 31.30
N ASN A 676 -54.34 12.30 30.84
CA ASN A 676 -54.27 12.66 29.42
C ASN A 676 -53.37 13.86 29.11
N LEU A 677 -52.63 14.37 30.11
CA LEU A 677 -51.74 15.52 29.93
C LEU A 677 -50.58 15.21 28.99
N THR A 678 -50.08 16.28 28.38
CA THR A 678 -48.88 16.25 27.54
C THR A 678 -47.71 16.73 28.38
N VAL A 679 -46.63 15.95 28.39
CA VAL A 679 -45.40 16.29 29.12
C VAL A 679 -44.25 16.09 28.15
N PHE A 680 -43.45 17.14 27.95
CA PHE A 680 -42.20 17.06 27.19
C PHE A 680 -41.04 17.41 28.10
N ALA A 681 -40.05 16.54 28.12
CA ALA A 681 -38.78 16.82 28.74
C ALA A 681 -37.86 17.52 27.72
N SER A 682 -37.12 18.54 28.16
CA SER A 682 -36.11 19.23 27.36
C SER A 682 -34.90 19.57 28.23
N LYS A 683 -33.75 19.82 27.60
CA LYS A 683 -32.62 20.44 28.30
C LYS A 683 -33.04 21.79 28.87
N ASP A 684 -32.62 22.08 30.10
CA ASP A 684 -32.89 23.39 30.69
C ASP A 684 -32.01 24.48 30.05
N ALA A 685 -32.64 25.58 29.62
CA ALA A 685 -31.98 26.67 28.90
C ALA A 685 -31.48 27.80 29.82
N THR A 686 -31.54 27.64 31.15
CA THR A 686 -31.08 28.67 32.10
C THR A 686 -29.60 28.97 31.88
N PRO A 687 -29.22 30.20 31.50
CA PRO A 687 -27.82 30.54 31.24
C PRO A 687 -26.94 30.24 32.46
N VAL A 688 -25.74 29.70 32.22
CA VAL A 688 -24.71 29.36 33.23
C VAL A 688 -25.07 28.20 34.17
N ARG A 689 -26.36 27.98 34.50
CA ARG A 689 -26.79 26.95 35.46
C ARG A 689 -27.47 25.74 34.82
N GLY A 690 -27.95 25.85 33.58
CA GLY A 690 -28.50 24.74 32.81
C GLY A 690 -27.41 23.77 32.39
N ILE A 691 -27.60 22.48 32.65
CA ILE A 691 -26.62 21.44 32.35
C ILE A 691 -27.33 20.17 31.93
N ALA A 692 -26.85 19.49 30.89
CA ALA A 692 -27.36 18.17 30.56
C ALA A 692 -26.78 17.16 31.56
N TRP A 693 -27.53 16.85 32.62
CA TRP A 693 -27.06 15.93 33.65
C TRP A 693 -27.21 14.47 33.16
N PRO A 694 -26.14 13.67 33.11
CA PRO A 694 -26.11 12.33 32.54
C PRO A 694 -26.77 11.30 33.46
N ALA A 695 -28.07 11.46 33.69
CA ALA A 695 -28.86 10.60 34.54
C ALA A 695 -30.25 10.34 33.97
N ASP A 696 -30.80 9.18 34.31
CA ASP A 696 -32.20 8.84 34.08
C ASP A 696 -33.03 9.19 35.30
N TYR A 697 -34.27 9.59 35.08
CA TYR A 697 -35.18 10.04 36.13
C TYR A 697 -36.52 9.33 36.06
N GLU A 698 -37.11 9.05 37.22
CA GLU A 698 -38.49 8.63 37.37
C GLU A 698 -39.23 9.63 38.26
N ILE A 699 -40.31 10.18 37.73
CA ILE A 699 -41.19 11.11 38.42
C ILE A 699 -42.43 10.32 38.83
N THR A 700 -42.70 10.23 40.12
CA THR A 700 -43.89 9.55 40.66
C THR A 700 -44.86 10.57 41.23
N PHE A 701 -46.10 10.58 40.71
CA PHE A 701 -47.18 11.46 41.17
C PHE A 701 -48.02 10.81 42.27
N SER A 702 -48.58 11.63 43.17
CA SER A 702 -49.41 11.21 44.30
C SER A 702 -50.55 12.21 44.56
N ASP A 703 -51.54 11.77 45.32
CA ASP A 703 -52.67 12.62 45.77
C ASP A 703 -52.31 13.44 47.03
N THR A 704 -51.15 13.17 47.64
CA THR A 704 -50.65 13.89 48.82
C THR A 704 -49.29 14.53 48.53
N PRO A 705 -48.93 15.67 49.15
CA PRO A 705 -47.62 16.30 48.96
C PRO A 705 -46.45 15.34 49.22
N GLN A 706 -45.49 15.28 48.29
CA GLN A 706 -44.34 14.36 48.32
C GLN A 706 -42.99 15.08 48.48
N ASP A 707 -42.85 16.31 47.97
CA ASP A 707 -41.67 17.16 48.19
C ASP A 707 -42.12 18.63 48.23
N THR A 708 -41.18 19.57 48.22
CA THR A 708 -41.45 21.02 48.18
C THR A 708 -40.51 21.67 47.18
N CYS A 709 -41.03 22.64 46.41
CA CYS A 709 -40.23 23.44 45.49
C CYS A 709 -38.99 24.02 46.23
N PHE A 710 -37.79 23.71 45.71
CA PHE A 710 -36.53 23.97 46.41
C PHE A 710 -36.08 25.44 46.29
N ILE A 711 -36.28 26.04 45.12
CA ILE A 711 -35.84 27.40 44.81
C ILE A 711 -36.90 28.40 45.31
N GLN A 712 -36.44 29.50 45.91
CA GLN A 712 -37.30 30.60 46.32
C GLN A 712 -36.76 31.90 45.71
N SER A 713 -37.40 32.34 44.64
CA SER A 713 -37.11 33.59 43.94
C SER A 713 -38.38 34.12 43.27
N PRO A 714 -39.28 34.76 44.06
CA PRO A 714 -40.54 35.30 43.54
C PRO A 714 -40.30 36.41 42.50
N PRO A 715 -41.22 36.61 41.53
CA PRO A 715 -42.50 35.89 41.40
C PRO A 715 -42.39 34.53 40.70
N ILE A 716 -41.26 34.22 40.05
CA ILE A 716 -41.13 33.07 39.14
C ILE A 716 -41.00 31.73 39.88
N TYR A 717 -40.31 31.71 41.01
CA TYR A 717 -40.14 30.52 41.84
C TYR A 717 -40.68 30.78 43.25
N THR A 718 -41.83 30.17 43.57
CA THR A 718 -42.47 30.22 44.89
C THR A 718 -42.29 28.88 45.61
N LYS A 719 -42.23 28.93 46.95
CA LYS A 719 -42.03 27.74 47.78
C LYS A 719 -43.39 27.16 48.16
N PHE A 720 -43.78 26.06 47.51
CA PHE A 720 -45.03 25.36 47.81
C PHE A 720 -44.85 23.82 47.75
N PRO A 721 -45.70 23.05 48.45
CA PRO A 721 -45.66 21.59 48.41
C PRO A 721 -46.01 21.07 47.02
N VAL A 722 -45.23 20.11 46.51
CA VAL A 722 -45.50 19.44 45.23
C VAL A 722 -45.94 18.01 45.47
N ASN A 723 -46.88 17.52 44.67
CA ASN A 723 -47.48 16.19 44.82
C ASN A 723 -46.74 15.09 44.04
N PHE A 724 -45.48 15.33 43.70
CA PHE A 724 -44.62 14.37 43.01
C PHE A 724 -43.22 14.36 43.62
N LYS A 725 -42.49 13.28 43.39
CA LYS A 725 -41.06 13.14 43.73
C LYS A 725 -40.29 12.64 42.54
N VAL A 726 -39.02 13.04 42.45
CA VAL A 726 -38.12 12.69 41.34
C VAL A 726 -37.02 11.79 41.85
N TRP A 727 -36.97 10.57 41.34
CA TRP A 727 -35.94 9.59 41.62
C TRP A 727 -34.90 9.60 40.49
N ASN A 728 -33.67 9.97 40.81
CA ASN A 728 -32.53 9.82 39.90
C ASN A 728 -32.12 8.34 39.91
N LYS A 729 -32.49 7.63 38.84
CA LYS A 729 -32.25 6.19 38.68
C LYS A 729 -30.77 5.87 38.51
N THR A 730 -29.99 6.79 37.96
CA THR A 730 -28.56 6.59 37.72
C THR A 730 -27.75 6.70 39.00
N GLU A 731 -28.04 7.72 39.82
CA GLU A 731 -27.32 7.97 41.08
C GLU A 731 -28.00 7.37 42.32
N GLN A 732 -29.15 6.71 42.15
CA GLN A 732 -29.92 6.05 43.22
C GLN A 732 -30.23 6.99 44.39
N LYS A 733 -30.69 8.21 44.08
CA LYS A 733 -31.05 9.24 45.06
C LYS A 733 -32.29 10.02 44.61
N TYR A 734 -32.97 10.68 45.55
CA TYR A 734 -34.01 11.65 45.20
C TYR A 734 -33.39 12.98 44.79
N SER A 735 -33.82 13.52 43.66
CA SER A 735 -33.42 14.84 43.17
C SER A 735 -34.32 15.92 43.76
N LYS A 736 -33.81 17.14 43.83
CA LYS A 736 -34.64 18.30 44.18
C LYS A 736 -35.31 18.85 42.93
N VAL A 737 -36.39 19.59 43.14
CA VAL A 737 -37.20 20.13 42.06
C VAL A 737 -37.49 21.61 42.29
N ALA A 738 -37.62 22.35 41.19
CA ALA A 738 -38.26 23.64 41.17
C ALA A 738 -39.48 23.57 40.26
N VAL A 739 -40.50 24.36 40.57
CA VAL A 739 -41.63 24.58 39.66
C VAL A 739 -41.62 26.05 39.29
N LYS A 740 -41.58 26.31 37.99
CA LYS A 740 -41.77 27.64 37.44
C LYS A 740 -43.27 27.89 37.31
N ASP A 741 -43.79 28.61 38.30
CA ASP A 741 -45.20 28.94 38.47
C ASP A 741 -45.54 30.13 37.56
N ASN A 742 -45.95 29.84 36.32
CA ASN A 742 -46.13 30.84 35.28
C ASN A 742 -47.46 31.59 35.44
N ASP A 743 -48.46 30.98 36.09
CA ASP A 743 -49.78 31.56 36.32
C ASP A 743 -49.92 32.20 37.72
N GLY A 744 -48.96 31.97 38.62
CA GLY A 744 -48.92 32.52 39.98
C GLY A 744 -49.90 31.84 40.94
N SER A 745 -50.36 30.63 40.61
CA SER A 745 -51.36 29.89 41.39
C SER A 745 -50.83 29.33 42.71
N GLY A 746 -49.52 29.26 42.89
CA GLY A 746 -48.88 28.68 44.07
C GLY A 746 -49.08 27.17 44.20
N ASN A 747 -49.39 26.47 43.10
CA ASN A 747 -49.47 25.01 42.97
C ASN A 747 -48.96 24.59 41.58
N LEU A 748 -48.74 23.29 41.34
CA LEU A 748 -48.45 22.80 39.98
C LEU A 748 -49.74 22.80 39.16
N SER A 749 -49.79 23.65 38.14
CA SER A 749 -50.93 23.85 37.24
C SER A 749 -50.52 23.71 35.77
N ILE A 750 -51.51 23.63 34.87
CA ILE A 750 -51.25 23.50 33.43
C ILE A 750 -50.58 24.78 32.91
N GLY A 751 -49.49 24.62 32.17
CA GLY A 751 -48.64 25.71 31.67
C GLY A 751 -47.42 26.00 32.56
N ASP A 752 -47.32 25.36 33.73
CA ASP A 752 -46.13 25.42 34.57
C ASP A 752 -45.02 24.50 34.03
N GLN A 753 -43.81 24.73 34.54
CA GLN A 753 -42.65 23.91 34.18
C GLN A 753 -42.02 23.28 35.41
N ILE A 754 -41.83 21.96 35.37
CA ILE A 754 -41.10 21.21 36.41
C ILE A 754 -39.63 21.17 36.01
N GLN A 755 -38.76 21.66 36.87
CA GLN A 755 -37.31 21.60 36.67
C GLN A 755 -36.67 20.64 37.66
N ILE A 756 -35.94 19.66 37.14
CA ILE A 756 -35.13 18.74 37.93
C ILE A 756 -33.81 19.43 38.28
N LEU A 757 -33.46 19.40 39.57
CA LEU A 757 -32.28 20.06 40.11
C LEU A 757 -31.26 19.04 40.60
N GLU A 758 -30.02 19.26 40.19
CA GLU A 758 -28.85 18.52 40.64
C GLU A 758 -27.79 19.47 41.20
N PHE A 759 -26.78 18.94 41.90
CA PHE A 759 -25.82 19.75 42.64
C PHE A 759 -24.39 19.33 42.36
N GLN A 760 -23.53 20.29 41.99
CA GLN A 760 -22.09 20.10 41.95
C GLN A 760 -21.51 20.41 43.34
N GLY A 761 -21.41 19.40 44.21
CA GLY A 761 -20.94 19.55 45.59
C GLY A 761 -22.08 19.45 46.62
N SER A 762 -21.98 20.21 47.71
CA SER A 762 -23.01 20.20 48.76
C SER A 762 -24.35 20.76 48.26
N VAL A 763 -25.45 20.26 48.83
CA VAL A 763 -26.82 20.70 48.50
C VAL A 763 -27.05 22.13 48.99
N ALA A 764 -26.75 23.11 48.12
CA ALA A 764 -26.86 24.53 48.39
C ALA A 764 -27.27 25.28 47.12
N GLN A 765 -27.93 26.44 47.26
CA GLN A 765 -28.38 27.24 46.12
C GLN A 765 -27.25 27.73 45.20
N THR A 766 -26.01 27.81 45.68
CA THR A 766 -24.83 28.17 44.88
C THR A 766 -24.35 27.04 43.97
N ASN A 767 -24.62 25.79 44.35
CA ASN A 767 -24.15 24.58 43.67
C ASN A 767 -25.21 23.97 42.76
N VAL A 768 -26.42 24.53 42.74
CA VAL A 768 -27.56 24.01 41.97
C VAL A 768 -27.30 24.12 40.47
N ARG A 769 -27.73 23.09 39.75
CA ARG A 769 -27.79 23.02 38.31
C ARG A 769 -29.16 22.55 37.89
N PHE A 770 -29.68 23.15 36.83
CA PHE A 770 -30.97 22.76 36.25
C PHE A 770 -30.67 21.68 35.21
N ALA A 771 -31.03 20.44 35.53
CA ALA A 771 -30.71 19.28 34.72
C ALA A 771 -31.64 19.20 33.50
N TRP A 772 -32.93 19.03 33.79
CA TRP A 772 -33.97 18.83 32.79
C TRP A 772 -35.20 19.63 33.15
N ASN A 773 -35.86 20.15 32.13
CA ASN A 773 -37.11 20.88 32.22
C ASN A 773 -38.23 20.02 31.67
N LEU A 774 -39.39 20.01 32.32
CA LEU A 774 -40.57 19.32 31.86
C LEU A 774 -41.71 20.31 31.74
N SER A 775 -42.30 20.38 30.55
CA SER A 775 -43.56 21.08 30.35
C SER A 775 -44.72 20.29 30.93
N TYR A 776 -45.70 20.99 31.50
CA TYR A 776 -46.90 20.40 32.06
C TYR A 776 -48.12 20.96 31.32
N ASP A 777 -48.40 20.39 30.15
CA ASP A 777 -49.28 20.99 29.14
C ASP A 777 -50.61 20.24 28.95
N VAL A 778 -51.55 20.91 28.26
CA VAL A 778 -52.82 20.33 27.84
C VAL A 778 -52.65 19.12 26.90
N PRO A 779 -53.62 18.20 26.83
CA PRO A 779 -53.65 17.12 25.83
C PRO A 779 -53.61 17.67 24.40
N PHE A 780 -53.05 16.90 23.46
CA PHE A 780 -53.04 17.26 22.03
C PHE A 780 -54.44 17.44 21.41
N ASP A 781 -55.45 16.71 21.90
CA ASP A 781 -56.85 16.92 21.49
C ASP A 781 -57.42 18.12 22.26
N PRO A 782 -57.72 19.24 21.58
CA PRO A 782 -58.24 20.44 22.23
C PRO A 782 -59.63 20.26 22.84
N ASN A 783 -60.35 19.17 22.53
CA ASN A 783 -61.68 18.87 23.07
C ASN A 783 -61.65 17.84 24.20
N ALA A 784 -60.49 17.27 24.54
CA ALA A 784 -60.38 16.29 25.61
C ALA A 784 -60.64 16.93 26.98
N THR A 785 -61.44 16.25 27.81
CA THR A 785 -61.63 16.68 29.21
C THR A 785 -60.35 16.43 29.99
N LEU A 786 -59.81 17.45 30.67
CA LEU A 786 -58.55 17.37 31.40
C LEU A 786 -58.61 16.31 32.52
N GLN A 787 -57.63 15.40 32.51
CA GLN A 787 -57.39 14.40 33.54
C GLN A 787 -55.95 14.58 34.05
N TYR A 788 -55.82 14.95 35.32
CA TYR A 788 -54.53 15.13 35.98
C TYR A 788 -53.92 13.77 36.39
N PRO A 789 -52.59 13.69 36.59
CA PRO A 789 -51.91 12.49 37.09
C PRO A 789 -52.54 11.98 38.38
N ALA A 790 -52.92 10.71 38.38
CA ALA A 790 -53.47 10.04 39.55
C ALA A 790 -52.35 9.48 40.44
N ASN A 791 -52.67 9.15 41.70
CA ASN A 791 -51.71 8.51 42.59
C ASN A 791 -51.11 7.23 41.99
N GLY A 792 -49.78 7.20 41.87
CA GLY A 792 -49.03 6.09 41.30
C GLY A 792 -48.68 6.25 39.81
N ASP A 793 -49.16 7.30 39.13
CA ASP A 793 -48.71 7.62 37.78
C ASP A 793 -47.21 7.94 37.76
N LYS A 794 -46.54 7.51 36.68
CA LYS A 794 -45.08 7.61 36.56
C LYS A 794 -44.65 8.12 35.20
N TYR A 795 -43.78 9.11 35.20
CA TYR A 795 -43.11 9.63 34.00
C TYR A 795 -41.61 9.35 34.09
N VAL A 796 -41.01 8.84 33.01
CA VAL A 796 -39.58 8.50 32.95
C VAL A 796 -38.89 9.42 31.95
N ILE A 797 -37.71 9.90 32.32
CA ILE A 797 -36.76 10.57 31.43
C ILE A 797 -35.56 9.65 31.30
N THR A 798 -35.26 9.26 30.07
CA THR A 798 -34.05 8.49 29.74
C THR A 798 -33.13 9.36 28.93
N THR A 799 -31.83 9.31 29.24
CA THR A 799 -30.81 10.14 28.57
C THR A 799 -29.73 9.31 27.90
N THR A 800 -29.16 9.81 26.80
CA THR A 800 -27.88 9.34 26.26
C THR A 800 -26.74 9.81 27.15
N LYS A 801 -25.68 9.00 27.26
CA LYS A 801 -24.57 9.17 28.20
C LYS A 801 -23.31 8.63 27.51
N PRO A 802 -22.39 9.52 27.08
CA PRO A 802 -21.08 9.08 26.62
C PRO A 802 -20.41 8.18 27.66
N PHE A 803 -19.43 7.36 27.26
CA PHE A 803 -18.70 6.55 28.23
C PHE A 803 -17.78 7.41 29.12
N LYS A 804 -17.80 7.13 30.41
CA LYS A 804 -16.99 7.81 31.43
C LYS A 804 -15.87 6.90 31.93
N THR A 805 -14.81 7.49 32.48
CA THR A 805 -13.88 6.76 33.35
C THR A 805 -14.63 5.97 34.43
N GLY A 806 -14.43 4.65 34.42
CA GLY A 806 -15.09 3.68 35.30
C GLY A 806 -16.18 2.85 34.60
N ASP A 807 -16.62 3.22 33.40
CA ASP A 807 -17.53 2.41 32.59
C ASP A 807 -16.80 1.20 32.01
N LYS A 808 -17.43 0.02 32.08
CA LYS A 808 -16.82 -1.25 31.66
C LYS A 808 -17.82 -2.17 30.96
N PHE A 809 -17.38 -2.83 29.91
CA PHE A 809 -18.02 -4.05 29.40
C PHE A 809 -17.22 -5.26 29.83
N LEU A 810 -17.92 -6.31 30.28
CA LEU A 810 -17.36 -7.62 30.54
C LEU A 810 -18.01 -8.64 29.60
N PHE A 811 -17.18 -9.33 28.83
CA PHE A 811 -17.62 -10.47 28.02
C PHE A 811 -16.56 -11.57 28.08
N SER A 812 -16.93 -12.75 27.64
CA SER A 812 -16.04 -13.90 27.50
C SER A 812 -16.26 -14.56 26.16
N THR A 813 -15.36 -15.44 25.76
CA THR A 813 -15.46 -16.13 24.48
C THR A 813 -15.52 -17.63 24.67
N GLN A 814 -16.33 -18.27 23.84
CA GLN A 814 -16.30 -19.71 23.60
C GLN A 814 -15.74 -19.92 22.21
N GLY A 815 -14.62 -20.63 22.14
CA GLY A 815 -13.97 -20.98 20.88
C GLY A 815 -14.80 -21.97 20.06
N VAL A 816 -14.30 -22.30 18.87
CA VAL A 816 -14.92 -23.31 18.01
C VAL A 816 -15.01 -24.67 18.72
N ALA A 817 -16.09 -25.41 18.46
CA ALA A 817 -16.26 -26.79 18.91
C ALA A 817 -16.74 -27.70 17.77
N ILE A 818 -16.51 -29.01 17.92
CA ILE A 818 -17.07 -30.06 17.06
C ILE A 818 -18.08 -30.88 17.85
N ASP A 819 -19.32 -30.96 17.36
CA ASP A 819 -20.36 -31.84 17.89
C ASP A 819 -20.54 -33.07 16.99
N ASN A 820 -20.14 -34.24 17.49
CA ASN A 820 -20.23 -35.51 16.77
C ASN A 820 -21.68 -35.94 16.46
N ASN A 821 -22.66 -35.54 17.29
CA ASN A 821 -24.07 -35.84 16.99
C ASN A 821 -24.58 -34.97 15.83
N LEU A 822 -24.17 -33.70 15.81
CA LEU A 822 -24.44 -32.81 14.69
C LEU A 822 -23.77 -33.33 13.42
N ALA A 823 -22.50 -33.74 13.50
CA ALA A 823 -21.76 -34.33 12.37
C ALA A 823 -22.48 -35.57 11.82
N LYS A 824 -22.97 -36.45 12.71
CA LYS A 824 -23.72 -37.65 12.33
C LYS A 824 -25.00 -37.34 11.57
N ASN A 825 -25.73 -36.32 11.98
CA ASN A 825 -26.93 -35.86 11.27
C ASN A 825 -26.59 -35.22 9.91
N GLN A 826 -25.40 -34.65 9.77
CA GLN A 826 -24.93 -33.98 8.56
C GLN A 826 -24.26 -34.93 7.55
N LEU A 827 -23.89 -36.17 7.93
CA LEU A 827 -23.30 -37.16 7.01
C LEU A 827 -24.16 -37.39 5.75
N GLY A 828 -25.48 -37.26 5.83
CA GLY A 828 -26.37 -37.37 4.67
C GLY A 828 -26.22 -36.26 3.63
N LYS A 829 -25.48 -35.19 3.94
CA LYS A 829 -25.20 -34.06 3.04
C LYS A 829 -23.86 -34.18 2.31
N VAL A 830 -23.08 -35.22 2.58
CA VAL A 830 -21.82 -35.44 1.86
C VAL A 830 -22.13 -35.64 0.39
N ASP A 831 -21.49 -34.85 -0.47
CA ASP A 831 -21.68 -34.89 -1.91
C ASP A 831 -20.34 -34.63 -2.63
N VAL A 832 -20.36 -34.79 -3.96
CA VAL A 832 -19.22 -34.56 -4.85
C VAL A 832 -19.52 -33.38 -5.76
N VAL A 833 -18.57 -32.47 -5.93
CA VAL A 833 -18.70 -31.31 -6.83
C VAL A 833 -17.45 -31.13 -7.70
N PRO A 834 -17.59 -30.86 -9.02
CA PRO A 834 -18.83 -30.95 -9.78
C PRO A 834 -19.28 -32.41 -9.95
N ASN A 835 -20.59 -32.65 -9.96
CA ASN A 835 -21.17 -33.96 -10.24
C ASN A 835 -22.40 -33.80 -11.18
N PRO A 836 -22.30 -34.20 -12.46
CA PRO A 836 -21.16 -34.89 -13.08
C PRO A 836 -19.96 -33.95 -13.33
N TYR A 837 -18.75 -34.53 -13.31
CA TYR A 837 -17.55 -33.88 -13.85
C TYR A 837 -17.53 -34.07 -15.37
N LEU A 838 -17.39 -32.97 -16.13
CA LEU A 838 -17.35 -32.99 -17.60
C LEU A 838 -15.88 -32.85 -18.07
N GLY A 839 -15.33 -33.93 -18.63
CA GLY A 839 -13.97 -33.96 -19.19
C GLY A 839 -13.90 -33.58 -20.67
N ALA A 840 -12.80 -32.94 -21.08
CA ALA A 840 -12.51 -32.55 -22.47
C ALA A 840 -11.79 -33.64 -23.28
N ALA A 841 -11.72 -33.50 -24.61
CA ALA A 841 -11.00 -34.44 -25.48
C ALA A 841 -9.50 -34.12 -25.57
N THR A 842 -8.65 -35.15 -25.65
CA THR A 842 -7.17 -35.03 -25.63
C THR A 842 -6.54 -34.31 -26.84
N TRP A 843 -7.28 -34.11 -27.94
CA TRP A 843 -6.82 -33.38 -29.14
C TRP A 843 -7.38 -31.95 -29.22
N GLU A 844 -8.26 -31.57 -28.29
CA GLU A 844 -8.54 -30.15 -28.08
C GLU A 844 -7.24 -29.55 -27.55
N ARG A 845 -6.82 -28.39 -28.09
CA ARG A 845 -5.58 -27.74 -27.64
C ARG A 845 -5.60 -27.68 -26.12
N ARG A 846 -4.56 -28.22 -25.48
CA ARG A 846 -4.28 -27.93 -24.07
C ARG A 846 -4.36 -26.41 -23.95
N ASN A 847 -5.25 -25.89 -23.12
CA ASN A 847 -5.34 -24.45 -22.96
C ASN A 847 -4.04 -24.03 -22.30
N LEU A 848 -3.12 -23.50 -23.10
CA LEU A 848 -1.87 -22.87 -22.66
C LEU A 848 -2.13 -21.41 -22.25
N ASN A 849 -3.38 -20.95 -22.40
CA ASN A 849 -3.85 -19.66 -21.92
C ASN A 849 -4.49 -19.84 -20.54
N SER A 850 -4.02 -19.00 -19.63
CA SER A 850 -4.32 -18.80 -18.22
C SER A 850 -5.76 -18.36 -17.91
N THR A 851 -6.79 -18.75 -18.68
CA THR A 851 -8.18 -18.42 -18.29
C THR A 851 -9.17 -19.56 -18.49
N GLY A 852 -9.98 -19.82 -17.44
CA GLY A 852 -11.38 -20.20 -17.60
C GLY A 852 -11.85 -21.61 -17.21
N ARG A 853 -11.01 -22.55 -16.72
CA ARG A 853 -11.52 -23.88 -16.27
C ARG A 853 -10.87 -24.52 -15.03
N GLY A 854 -9.83 -23.93 -14.45
CA GLY A 854 -9.19 -24.43 -13.22
C GLY A 854 -8.57 -25.83 -13.34
N ASP A 855 -8.08 -26.37 -12.21
CA ASP A 855 -7.45 -27.68 -12.13
C ASP A 855 -8.42 -28.84 -12.44
N ARG A 856 -7.89 -29.93 -13.04
CA ARG A 856 -8.64 -31.20 -13.18
C ARG A 856 -8.82 -31.87 -11.82
N LYS A 857 -9.89 -31.51 -11.11
CA LYS A 857 -10.26 -32.09 -9.81
C LYS A 857 -11.76 -32.23 -9.60
N ILE A 858 -12.13 -33.05 -8.62
CA ILE A 858 -13.44 -33.03 -7.95
C ILE A 858 -13.21 -32.89 -6.44
N ASP A 859 -14.19 -32.32 -5.73
CA ASP A 859 -14.15 -32.14 -4.29
C ASP A 859 -15.28 -32.93 -3.62
N PHE A 860 -14.95 -33.70 -2.59
CA PHE A 860 -15.92 -34.27 -1.64
C PHE A 860 -16.22 -33.21 -0.58
N ILE A 861 -17.47 -32.78 -0.44
CA ILE A 861 -17.87 -31.68 0.44
C ILE A 861 -18.72 -32.16 1.62
N ASN A 862 -18.86 -31.30 2.64
CA ASN A 862 -19.59 -31.58 3.90
C ASN A 862 -19.02 -32.78 4.69
N LEU A 863 -17.72 -33.05 4.55
CA LEU A 863 -17.03 -34.11 5.28
C LEU A 863 -16.77 -33.71 6.74
N PRO A 864 -16.76 -34.69 7.67
CA PRO A 864 -16.15 -34.50 8.99
C PRO A 864 -14.66 -34.18 8.88
N GLY A 865 -14.09 -33.53 9.91
CA GLY A 865 -12.67 -33.14 9.93
C GLY A 865 -11.69 -34.32 9.87
N GLU A 866 -12.12 -35.49 10.33
CA GLU A 866 -11.41 -36.76 10.20
C GLU A 866 -12.29 -37.81 9.51
N CYS A 867 -11.88 -38.27 8.32
CA CYS A 867 -12.55 -39.36 7.63
C CYS A 867 -11.66 -40.00 6.56
N THR A 868 -12.02 -41.22 6.15
CA THR A 868 -11.45 -41.89 4.97
C THR A 868 -12.50 -41.94 3.86
N VAL A 869 -12.14 -41.46 2.67
CA VAL A 869 -12.96 -41.58 1.45
C VAL A 869 -12.37 -42.66 0.55
N ARG A 870 -13.14 -43.70 0.26
CA ARG A 870 -12.76 -44.81 -0.63
C ARG A 870 -13.60 -44.76 -1.89
N ILE A 871 -12.96 -44.76 -3.05
CA ILE A 871 -13.62 -44.63 -4.36
C ILE A 871 -13.55 -45.97 -5.10
N TYR A 872 -14.72 -46.45 -5.52
CA TYR A 872 -14.90 -47.73 -6.19
C TYR A 872 -15.54 -47.55 -7.57
N THR A 873 -15.19 -48.43 -8.50
CA THR A 873 -15.96 -48.63 -9.73
C THR A 873 -17.33 -49.25 -9.41
N ILE A 874 -18.28 -49.20 -10.35
CA ILE A 874 -19.61 -49.82 -10.17
C ILE A 874 -19.55 -51.36 -9.95
N THR A 875 -18.44 -52.00 -10.31
CA THR A 875 -18.20 -53.44 -10.07
C THR A 875 -17.59 -53.73 -8.69
N GLY A 876 -17.30 -52.69 -7.89
CA GLY A 876 -16.75 -52.80 -6.53
C GLY A 876 -15.22 -52.83 -6.44
N GLN A 877 -14.50 -52.55 -7.53
CA GLN A 877 -13.03 -52.42 -7.46
C GLN A 877 -12.63 -51.07 -6.86
N LEU A 878 -11.83 -51.10 -5.80
CA LEU A 878 -11.23 -49.89 -5.19
C LEU A 878 -10.17 -49.31 -6.14
N ILE A 879 -10.27 -48.03 -6.44
CA ILE A 879 -9.33 -47.32 -7.32
C ILE A 879 -8.58 -46.17 -6.65
N LYS A 880 -9.12 -45.66 -5.53
CA LYS A 880 -8.49 -44.57 -4.77
C LYS A 880 -8.91 -44.60 -3.31
N THR A 881 -7.95 -44.40 -2.42
CA THR A 881 -8.20 -44.07 -1.01
C THR A 881 -7.66 -42.67 -0.69
N LEU A 882 -8.50 -41.83 -0.10
CA LEU A 882 -8.16 -40.48 0.36
C LEU A 882 -8.38 -40.41 1.87
N VAL A 883 -7.43 -39.83 2.59
CA VAL A 883 -7.52 -39.64 4.04
C VAL A 883 -7.61 -38.15 4.31
N LYS A 884 -8.66 -37.72 5.02
CA LYS A 884 -8.83 -36.35 5.50
C LYS A 884 -8.48 -36.28 6.98
N SER A 885 -7.57 -35.37 7.28
CA SER A 885 -7.28 -34.89 8.63
C SER A 885 -7.04 -33.39 8.50
N SER A 886 -8.09 -32.60 8.74
CA SER A 886 -8.08 -31.15 8.55
C SER A 886 -8.69 -30.44 9.76
N THR A 887 -8.55 -29.12 9.78
CA THR A 887 -9.20 -28.27 10.76
C THR A 887 -10.72 -28.25 10.57
N PHE A 888 -11.41 -27.77 11.60
CA PHE A 888 -12.86 -27.59 11.63
C PHE A 888 -13.41 -26.63 10.56
N SER A 889 -12.55 -25.78 9.99
CA SER A 889 -12.90 -24.80 8.96
C SER A 889 -12.94 -25.38 7.55
N ASP A 890 -12.48 -26.61 7.35
CA ASP A 890 -12.43 -27.26 6.03
C ASP A 890 -13.19 -28.60 6.05
N GLY A 891 -14.39 -28.60 5.48
CA GLY A 891 -15.21 -29.78 5.24
C GLY A 891 -15.02 -30.41 3.85
N SER A 892 -13.96 -30.07 3.11
CA SER A 892 -13.74 -30.52 1.73
C SER A 892 -12.55 -31.49 1.57
N LEU A 893 -12.55 -32.36 0.57
CA LEU A 893 -11.39 -33.19 0.22
C LEU A 893 -11.28 -33.32 -1.29
N SER A 894 -10.19 -32.81 -1.87
CA SER A 894 -9.97 -32.83 -3.32
C SER A 894 -9.40 -34.14 -3.83
N TRP A 895 -9.79 -34.53 -5.05
CA TRP A 895 -9.17 -35.60 -5.83
C TRP A 895 -8.89 -35.14 -7.25
N ASN A 896 -7.62 -35.25 -7.67
CA ASN A 896 -7.14 -34.91 -9.01
C ASN A 896 -7.47 -35.95 -10.11
N LEU A 897 -8.38 -36.88 -9.82
CA LEU A 897 -8.79 -37.96 -10.72
C LEU A 897 -7.69 -38.95 -11.11
N VAL A 898 -6.58 -39.01 -10.35
CA VAL A 898 -5.52 -40.02 -10.52
C VAL A 898 -5.70 -41.15 -9.51
N THR A 899 -5.76 -42.39 -9.98
CA THR A 899 -5.91 -43.62 -9.16
C THR A 899 -4.66 -43.93 -8.35
N ASP A 900 -4.73 -44.85 -7.38
CA ASP A 900 -3.56 -45.26 -6.60
C ASP A 900 -2.48 -45.97 -7.44
N ASP A 901 -2.86 -46.57 -8.57
CA ASP A 901 -1.93 -47.13 -9.57
C ASP A 901 -1.28 -46.08 -10.49
N GLY A 902 -1.55 -44.77 -10.28
CA GLY A 902 -0.96 -43.67 -11.06
C GLY A 902 -1.59 -43.43 -12.43
N MET A 903 -2.77 -43.99 -12.71
CA MET A 903 -3.50 -43.80 -13.96
C MET A 903 -4.65 -42.80 -13.81
N ASP A 904 -5.06 -42.20 -14.93
CA ASP A 904 -6.27 -41.40 -14.96
C ASP A 904 -7.52 -42.26 -14.73
N ALA A 905 -8.44 -41.77 -13.90
CA ALA A 905 -9.76 -42.37 -13.74
C ALA A 905 -10.52 -42.34 -15.07
N ALA A 906 -11.08 -43.49 -15.46
CA ALA A 906 -11.88 -43.62 -16.67
C ALA A 906 -13.21 -42.84 -16.57
N TYR A 907 -13.81 -42.50 -17.71
CA TYR A 907 -15.16 -41.96 -17.73
C TYR A 907 -16.17 -43.06 -17.32
N GLY A 908 -17.09 -42.74 -16.41
CA GLY A 908 -18.04 -43.69 -15.86
C GLY A 908 -18.67 -43.23 -14.55
N VAL A 909 -19.51 -44.11 -13.98
CA VAL A 909 -20.13 -43.89 -12.67
C VAL A 909 -19.31 -44.59 -11.61
N TYR A 910 -19.02 -43.86 -10.54
CA TYR A 910 -18.25 -44.31 -9.39
C TYR A 910 -19.10 -44.26 -8.12
N ILE A 911 -18.73 -45.11 -7.15
CA ILE A 911 -19.29 -45.12 -5.80
C ILE A 911 -18.21 -44.61 -4.86
N TYR A 912 -18.55 -43.73 -3.94
CA TYR A 912 -17.66 -43.35 -2.84
C TYR A 912 -18.25 -43.81 -1.51
N HIS A 913 -17.36 -44.22 -0.61
CA HIS A 913 -17.66 -44.59 0.77
C HIS A 913 -16.86 -43.69 1.69
N VAL A 914 -17.55 -42.95 2.55
CA VAL A 914 -16.96 -42.14 3.61
C VAL A 914 -17.11 -42.87 4.92
N ASP A 915 -16.00 -43.01 5.63
CA ASP A 915 -15.88 -43.66 6.92
C ASP A 915 -15.25 -42.67 7.91
N ALA A 916 -16.08 -42.16 8.83
CA ALA A 916 -15.69 -41.13 9.78
C ALA A 916 -15.73 -41.68 11.22
N PRO A 917 -14.56 -41.80 11.89
CA PRO A 917 -14.48 -42.33 13.24
C PRO A 917 -15.40 -41.59 14.22
N ASN A 918 -16.14 -42.32 15.06
CA ASN A 918 -17.07 -41.78 16.06
C ASN A 918 -18.26 -40.95 15.52
N VAL A 919 -18.40 -40.82 14.19
CA VAL A 919 -19.51 -40.11 13.53
C VAL A 919 -20.41 -41.08 12.78
N GLY A 920 -19.85 -41.92 11.90
CA GLY A 920 -20.58 -42.93 11.12
C GLY A 920 -20.04 -43.10 9.69
N GLU A 921 -20.83 -43.77 8.84
CA GLU A 921 -20.49 -44.04 7.44
C GLU A 921 -21.53 -43.44 6.48
N HIS A 922 -21.08 -43.05 5.28
CA HIS A 922 -21.94 -42.58 4.20
C HIS A 922 -21.50 -43.17 2.86
N ILE A 923 -22.46 -43.48 1.97
CA ILE A 923 -22.20 -43.99 0.62
C ILE A 923 -22.95 -43.13 -0.37
N GLY A 924 -22.26 -42.66 -1.41
CA GLY A 924 -22.85 -41.93 -2.52
C GLY A 924 -22.25 -42.32 -3.87
N LYS A 925 -22.63 -41.59 -4.92
CA LYS A 925 -22.18 -41.85 -6.29
C LYS A 925 -21.91 -40.54 -7.04
N PHE A 926 -20.97 -40.59 -7.97
CA PHE A 926 -20.71 -39.50 -8.91
C PHE A 926 -20.40 -40.03 -10.30
N ALA A 927 -20.49 -39.17 -11.30
CA ALA A 927 -20.20 -39.51 -12.68
C ALA A 927 -19.07 -38.65 -13.26
N LEU A 928 -18.14 -39.29 -13.96
CA LEU A 928 -17.16 -38.66 -14.83
C LEU A 928 -17.66 -38.85 -16.27
N ILE A 929 -18.06 -37.78 -16.92
CA ILE A 929 -18.66 -37.79 -18.26
C ILE A 929 -17.70 -37.08 -19.23
N LYS A 930 -17.70 -37.55 -20.48
CA LYS A 930 -17.03 -36.90 -21.61
C LYS A 930 -18.06 -36.28 -22.52
#